data_AF-A0A927IZQ6-F1
#
_entry.id   AF-A0A927IZQ6-F1
#
_cell.length_a   1.000
_cell.length_b   1.000
_cell.length_c   1.000
_cell.angle_alpha   90.00
_cell.angle_beta   90.00
_cell.angle_gamma   90.00
#
_symmetry.space_group_name_H-M   'P 1'
#
loop_
_entity.id
_entity.type
_entity.pdbx_description
1 polymer ?
#
loop_
_entity_poly.entity_id
_entity_poly.type
_entity_poly.pdbx_seq_one_letter_code
_entity_poly.pdbx_strand_id
1 'polypeptide(L)'
;MRGLPRWTLVPAALGALFVVVPLAALVLRVDVAPGPDGTGGLWALITSDEALDALGLSLRTSLTATACCLVLGAPMALVLARTTFPGQRVARSLVLLPLVLPPVVGGIALLYTFGRRGLIGEHLEVLGISIAFSTTAVVMAQTFVALPFLVLSMEGALRTQDTRFEDVAATLGARPTTVLRRVTLPRVLPALASGSVLAFARALGEFGATITFAGALQGVTQTLPLEIYLQRSADPDAAVALSLVLVVVAVVITAAVHGPGLLGGPTAARTPRRRPRPDGTPAPRDTAPAEVAPWSGEVEPWSGDRAAARPPVALHVRAVVPERGVNVELDVAPGEVVAILGDNGAGKSTLVQVVAGLLDTRTARGSSVVLDGTDVSRAHARERHVAWVSQRPLLFAHLSVEANAAFGPRARGASRGAARELARGALGRVGIVELAGRRATDLSGGQAQRASVARALATDPDVLLLDEPLASLDVGVAQHVRTALHDAQRAQPRTTLLVTHDLLDVLVLADRVVVLEAGRVVEDGPAADVVTRPRSRFAARLAGVNLLAGTLESVDDAVCTLAATGARVVGTAGEPVSVGDPAVAVFEPRAVGVHRTTPEGSPRNAFAVVVTSVEPHGPLVRVWGRPAGGRISDRRPDDGPHLAADLTPRAVVELRLAPGERVWFVVKAAEVGVHRR
;
A
#
# COMPACT_ATOMS: atom_id res chain seq x y z
N MET A 1 9.65 7.16 -24.53
CA MET A 1 9.67 6.00 -25.45
C MET A 1 11.07 5.39 -25.55
N ARG A 2 11.72 5.06 -24.43
CA ARG A 2 13.04 4.37 -24.44
C ARG A 2 12.83 3.00 -23.80
N GLY A 3 13.03 1.91 -24.57
CA GLY A 3 12.99 0.53 -24.06
C GLY A 3 12.22 -0.50 -24.90
N LEU A 4 11.44 -0.12 -25.92
CA LEU A 4 10.72 -1.10 -26.75
C LEU A 4 11.60 -1.60 -27.92
N PRO A 5 11.62 -2.91 -28.21
CA PRO A 5 12.26 -3.44 -29.42
C PRO A 5 11.64 -2.83 -30.67
N ARG A 6 12.45 -2.31 -31.60
CA ARG A 6 11.95 -1.61 -32.79
C ARG A 6 11.03 -2.46 -33.68
N TRP A 7 11.19 -3.78 -33.66
CA TRP A 7 10.35 -4.68 -34.44
C TRP A 7 8.87 -4.65 -34.00
N THR A 8 8.56 -4.28 -32.75
CA THR A 8 7.17 -4.18 -32.28
C THR A 8 6.39 -3.05 -32.92
N LEU A 9 7.08 -2.08 -33.55
CA LEU A 9 6.43 -0.97 -34.25
C LEU A 9 5.69 -1.44 -35.51
N VAL A 10 6.19 -2.47 -36.21
CA VAL A 10 5.57 -2.99 -37.43
C VAL A 10 4.20 -3.63 -37.15
N PRO A 11 4.05 -4.62 -36.25
CA PRO A 11 2.74 -5.19 -35.94
C PRO A 11 1.81 -4.17 -35.27
N ALA A 12 2.34 -3.21 -34.50
CA ALA A 12 1.53 -2.13 -33.94
C ALA A 12 0.96 -1.21 -35.04
N ALA A 13 1.76 -0.84 -36.05
CA ALA A 13 1.31 -0.05 -37.19
C ALA A 13 0.30 -0.81 -38.05
N LEU A 14 0.53 -2.11 -38.30
CA LEU A 14 -0.42 -2.97 -39.01
C LEU A 14 -1.74 -3.09 -38.25
N GLY A 15 -1.69 -3.26 -36.93
CA GLY A 15 -2.88 -3.28 -36.08
C GLY A 15 -3.65 -1.95 -36.12
N ALA A 16 -2.94 -0.82 -36.08
CA ALA A 16 -3.58 0.50 -36.22
C ALA A 16 -4.23 0.67 -37.59
N LEU A 17 -3.54 0.29 -38.67
CA LEU A 17 -4.05 0.36 -40.04
C LEU A 17 -5.30 -0.51 -40.20
N PHE A 18 -5.30 -1.72 -39.63
CA PHE A 18 -6.44 -2.63 -39.67
C PHE A 18 -7.71 -2.04 -39.04
N VAL A 19 -7.59 -1.21 -38.00
CA VAL A 19 -8.72 -0.53 -37.37
C VAL A 19 -9.12 0.74 -38.14
N VAL A 20 -8.16 1.52 -38.62
CA VAL A 20 -8.41 2.84 -39.23
C VAL A 20 -8.92 2.73 -40.67
N VAL A 21 -8.40 1.79 -41.48
CA VAL A 21 -8.74 1.69 -42.91
C VAL A 21 -10.24 1.43 -43.14
N PRO A 22 -10.92 0.51 -42.44
CA PRO A 22 -12.36 0.31 -42.62
C PRO A 22 -13.19 1.56 -42.29
N LEU A 23 -12.79 2.31 -41.24
CA LEU A 23 -13.46 3.56 -40.87
C LEU A 23 -13.22 4.65 -41.92
N ALA A 24 -12.01 4.75 -42.46
CA ALA A 24 -11.70 5.66 -43.56
C ALA A 24 -12.48 5.31 -44.84
N ALA A 25 -12.62 4.02 -45.16
CA ALA A 25 -13.42 3.55 -46.29
C ALA A 25 -14.90 3.91 -46.15
N LEU A 26 -15.45 3.88 -44.93
CA LEU A 26 -16.81 4.32 -44.64
C LEU A 26 -16.98 5.82 -44.95
N VAL A 27 -16.02 6.65 -44.54
CA VAL A 27 -16.04 8.11 -44.81
C VAL A 27 -15.93 8.40 -46.31
N LEU A 28 -15.08 7.67 -47.03
CA LEU A 28 -14.89 7.84 -48.48
C LEU A 28 -16.07 7.36 -49.32
N ARG A 29 -16.94 6.52 -48.77
CA ARG A 29 -18.14 5.98 -49.43
C ARG A 29 -19.37 6.89 -49.31
N VAL A 30 -19.31 7.93 -48.48
CA VAL A 30 -20.44 8.82 -48.20
C VAL A 30 -20.48 9.99 -49.18
N ASP A 31 -21.60 10.13 -49.88
CA ASP A 31 -21.89 11.30 -50.69
C ASP A 31 -22.42 12.44 -49.81
N VAL A 32 -21.59 13.48 -49.65
CA VAL A 32 -21.86 14.63 -48.77
C VAL A 32 -22.80 15.64 -49.43
N ALA A 33 -22.83 15.70 -50.77
CA ALA A 33 -23.67 16.62 -51.53
C ALA A 33 -25.08 16.04 -51.74
N PRO A 34 -26.15 16.86 -51.68
CA PRO A 34 -27.48 16.42 -52.10
C PRO A 34 -27.44 16.02 -53.58
N GLY A 35 -28.21 14.98 -53.94
CA GLY A 35 -28.41 14.62 -55.34
C GLY A 35 -29.09 15.75 -56.13
N PRO A 36 -29.14 15.64 -57.47
CA PRO A 36 -29.75 16.65 -58.35
C PRO A 36 -31.21 17.00 -58.01
N ASP A 37 -31.89 16.14 -57.25
CA ASP A 37 -33.30 16.28 -56.85
C ASP A 37 -33.47 16.84 -55.42
N GLY A 38 -32.38 17.21 -54.74
CA GLY A 38 -32.37 17.67 -53.34
C GLY A 38 -32.49 16.54 -52.30
N THR A 39 -32.71 15.30 -52.73
CA THR A 39 -32.77 14.08 -51.91
C THR A 39 -31.44 13.32 -51.95
N GLY A 40 -31.12 12.56 -50.89
CA GLY A 40 -29.98 11.62 -50.87
C GLY A 40 -28.62 12.15 -50.40
N GLY A 41 -28.55 13.38 -49.87
CA GLY A 41 -27.32 13.88 -49.24
C GLY A 41 -27.16 13.39 -47.80
N LEU A 42 -25.92 13.24 -47.31
CA LEU A 42 -25.59 12.84 -45.93
C LEU A 42 -26.46 13.53 -44.87
N TRP A 43 -26.66 14.85 -45.00
CA TRP A 43 -27.46 15.61 -44.05
C TRP A 43 -28.93 15.19 -44.05
N ALA A 44 -29.54 15.00 -45.23
CA ALA A 44 -30.94 14.59 -45.34
C ALA A 44 -31.18 13.19 -44.76
N LEU A 45 -30.22 12.27 -44.96
CA LEU A 45 -30.29 10.90 -44.45
C LEU A 45 -30.12 10.83 -42.92
N ILE A 46 -29.29 11.70 -42.35
CA ILE A 46 -29.08 11.75 -40.89
C ILE A 46 -30.19 12.51 -40.16
N THR A 47 -30.84 13.47 -40.82
CA THR A 47 -31.94 14.25 -40.24
C THR A 47 -33.32 13.67 -40.54
N SER A 48 -33.42 12.45 -41.05
CA SER A 48 -34.72 11.78 -41.20
C SER A 48 -35.33 11.50 -39.83
N ASP A 49 -36.67 11.48 -39.75
CA ASP A 49 -37.39 11.23 -38.49
C ASP A 49 -36.99 9.86 -37.89
N GLU A 50 -36.83 8.85 -38.75
CA GLU A 50 -36.35 7.50 -38.39
C GLU A 50 -34.95 7.53 -37.77
N ALA A 51 -34.01 8.27 -38.37
CA ALA A 51 -32.64 8.39 -37.90
C ALA A 51 -32.56 9.11 -36.55
N LEU A 52 -33.32 10.19 -36.40
CA LEU A 52 -33.35 10.99 -35.17
C LEU A 52 -34.01 10.23 -34.02
N ASP A 53 -35.11 9.52 -34.28
CA ASP A 53 -35.77 8.67 -33.29
C ASP A 53 -34.84 7.51 -32.85
N ALA A 54 -34.21 6.83 -33.81
CA ALA A 54 -33.28 5.73 -33.52
C ALA A 54 -32.04 6.21 -32.74
N LEU A 55 -31.46 7.35 -33.11
CA LEU A 55 -30.33 7.97 -32.40
C LEU A 55 -30.72 8.39 -30.98
N GLY A 56 -31.85 9.10 -30.83
CA GLY A 56 -32.36 9.55 -29.53
C GLY A 56 -32.66 8.38 -28.60
N LEU A 57 -33.32 7.34 -29.11
CA LEU A 57 -33.59 6.11 -28.38
C LEU A 57 -32.30 5.41 -27.97
N SER A 58 -31.32 5.30 -28.87
CA SER A 58 -30.02 4.66 -28.60
C SER A 58 -29.24 5.35 -27.50
N LEU A 59 -29.18 6.68 -27.52
CA LEU A 59 -28.50 7.47 -26.48
C LEU A 59 -29.19 7.33 -25.13
N ARG A 60 -30.53 7.45 -25.07
CA ARG A 60 -31.28 7.31 -23.82
C ARG A 60 -31.15 5.91 -23.23
N THR A 61 -31.32 4.87 -24.05
CA THR A 61 -31.24 3.48 -23.61
C THR A 61 -29.83 3.10 -23.17
N SER A 62 -28.79 3.45 -23.93
CA SER A 62 -27.39 3.17 -23.57
C SER A 62 -26.91 3.93 -22.33
N LEU A 63 -27.31 5.19 -22.13
CA LEU A 63 -27.05 5.94 -20.89
C LEU A 63 -27.76 5.30 -19.69
N THR A 64 -29.02 4.90 -19.85
CA THR A 64 -29.79 4.23 -18.80
C THR A 64 -29.18 2.88 -18.46
N ALA A 65 -28.82 2.08 -19.46
CA ALA A 65 -28.13 0.80 -19.28
C ALA A 65 -26.77 0.98 -18.59
N THR A 66 -26.02 2.04 -18.93
CA THR A 66 -24.76 2.36 -18.23
C THR A 66 -24.99 2.73 -16.77
N ALA A 67 -26.05 3.48 -16.46
CA ALA A 67 -26.45 3.76 -15.08
C ALA A 67 -26.86 2.48 -14.34
N CYS A 68 -27.60 1.56 -14.97
CA CYS A 68 -27.91 0.24 -14.42
C CYS A 68 -26.64 -0.58 -14.18
N CYS A 69 -25.69 -0.58 -15.12
CA CYS A 69 -24.38 -1.19 -14.94
C CYS A 69 -23.65 -0.59 -13.73
N LEU A 70 -23.64 0.72 -13.54
CA LEU A 70 -23.03 1.36 -12.37
C LEU A 70 -23.67 0.91 -11.05
N VAL A 71 -25.00 0.88 -10.99
CA VAL A 71 -25.75 0.51 -9.78
C VAL A 71 -25.57 -0.98 -9.44
N LEU A 72 -25.51 -1.86 -10.44
CA LEU A 72 -25.42 -3.31 -10.23
C LEU A 72 -23.97 -3.82 -10.24
N GLY A 73 -23.20 -3.40 -11.24
CA GLY A 73 -21.85 -3.84 -11.51
C GLY A 73 -20.80 -3.27 -10.56
N ALA A 74 -20.92 -2.02 -10.09
CA ALA A 74 -19.92 -1.47 -9.16
C ALA A 74 -19.95 -2.15 -7.77
N PRO A 75 -21.13 -2.37 -7.13
CA PRO A 75 -21.21 -3.18 -5.92
C PRO A 75 -20.76 -4.63 -6.15
N MET A 76 -21.14 -5.23 -7.29
CA MET A 76 -20.71 -6.59 -7.61
C MET A 76 -19.19 -6.70 -7.75
N ALA A 77 -18.55 -5.74 -8.42
CA ALA A 77 -17.09 -5.66 -8.52
C ALA A 77 -16.43 -5.49 -7.13
N LEU A 78 -17.01 -4.68 -6.24
CA LEU A 78 -16.53 -4.53 -4.86
C LEU A 78 -16.59 -5.86 -4.10
N VAL A 79 -17.73 -6.56 -4.16
CA VAL A 79 -17.91 -7.84 -3.48
C VAL A 79 -16.95 -8.89 -4.05
N LEU A 80 -16.87 -9.01 -5.38
CA LEU A 80 -15.97 -9.96 -6.04
C LEU A 80 -14.49 -9.66 -5.79
N ALA A 81 -14.11 -8.39 -5.62
CA ALA A 81 -12.72 -8.00 -5.37
C ALA A 81 -12.31 -8.05 -3.89
N ARG A 82 -13.23 -7.74 -2.96
CA ARG A 82 -12.92 -7.50 -1.54
C ARG A 82 -13.42 -8.57 -0.59
N THR A 83 -14.22 -9.52 -1.05
CA THR A 83 -14.73 -10.62 -0.21
C THR A 83 -14.31 -11.97 -0.76
N THR A 84 -14.27 -12.97 0.13
CA THR A 84 -14.12 -14.38 -0.20
C THR A 84 -15.35 -15.12 0.30
N PHE A 85 -15.97 -15.92 -0.58
CA PHE A 85 -17.16 -16.70 -0.25
C PHE A 85 -17.18 -18.01 -1.07
N PRO A 86 -17.84 -19.06 -0.56
CA PRO A 86 -17.96 -20.32 -1.30
C PRO A 86 -18.70 -20.07 -2.62
N GLY A 87 -18.12 -20.52 -3.74
CA GLY A 87 -18.70 -20.32 -5.08
C GLY A 87 -18.25 -19.04 -5.81
N GLN A 88 -17.34 -18.23 -5.26
CA GLN A 88 -16.84 -17.02 -5.91
C GLN A 88 -16.28 -17.25 -7.33
N ARG A 89 -15.67 -18.41 -7.60
CA ARG A 89 -15.22 -18.79 -8.95
C ARG A 89 -16.38 -18.91 -9.93
N VAL A 90 -17.47 -19.57 -9.52
CA VAL A 90 -18.68 -19.72 -10.33
C VAL A 90 -19.34 -18.36 -10.56
N ALA A 91 -19.45 -17.53 -9.51
CA ALA A 91 -19.97 -16.18 -9.63
C ALA A 91 -19.19 -15.35 -10.69
N ARG A 92 -17.86 -15.39 -10.66
CA ARG A 92 -17.03 -14.73 -11.68
C ARG A 92 -17.30 -15.30 -13.08
N SER A 93 -17.34 -16.62 -13.23
CA SER A 93 -17.62 -17.25 -14.53
C SER A 93 -19.00 -16.86 -15.08
N LEU A 94 -20.02 -16.77 -14.23
CA LEU A 94 -21.37 -16.34 -14.62
C LEU A 94 -21.40 -14.87 -15.05
N VAL A 95 -20.66 -14.00 -14.38
CA VAL A 95 -20.55 -12.58 -14.78
C VAL A 95 -19.84 -12.45 -16.13
N LEU A 96 -18.90 -13.34 -16.47
CA LEU A 96 -18.19 -13.32 -17.75
C LEU A 96 -18.94 -14.03 -18.87
N LEU A 97 -19.96 -14.82 -18.54
CA LEU A 97 -20.73 -15.61 -19.50
C LEU A 97 -21.27 -14.78 -20.68
N PRO A 98 -21.83 -13.56 -20.48
CA PRO A 98 -22.33 -12.75 -21.60
C PRO A 98 -21.25 -12.31 -22.61
N LEU A 99 -19.97 -12.35 -22.24
CA LEU A 99 -18.86 -12.03 -23.15
C LEU A 99 -18.56 -13.15 -24.14
N VAL A 100 -18.88 -14.39 -23.77
CA VAL A 100 -18.58 -15.59 -24.57
C VAL A 100 -19.80 -16.05 -25.36
N LEU A 101 -21.01 -15.79 -24.84
CA LEU A 101 -22.24 -16.14 -25.52
C LEU A 101 -22.50 -15.21 -26.73
N PRO A 102 -22.94 -15.75 -27.88
CA PRO A 102 -23.49 -14.93 -28.94
C PRO A 102 -24.64 -14.06 -28.38
N PRO A 103 -24.70 -12.75 -28.69
CA PRO A 103 -25.70 -11.85 -28.08
C PRO A 103 -27.15 -12.31 -28.32
N VAL A 104 -27.42 -12.92 -29.46
CA VAL A 104 -28.73 -13.52 -29.79
C VAL A 104 -29.15 -14.57 -28.76
N VAL A 105 -28.22 -15.45 -28.34
CA VAL A 105 -28.50 -16.46 -27.30
C VAL A 105 -28.84 -15.78 -25.97
N GLY A 106 -28.14 -14.70 -25.63
CA GLY A 106 -28.49 -13.86 -24.48
C GLY A 106 -29.88 -13.24 -24.59
N GLY A 107 -30.25 -12.74 -25.78
CA GLY A 107 -31.59 -12.24 -26.08
C GLY A 107 -32.68 -13.29 -25.91
N ILE A 108 -32.47 -14.51 -26.41
CA ILE A 108 -33.40 -15.65 -26.20
C ILE A 108 -33.53 -15.98 -24.72
N ALA A 109 -32.43 -16.03 -23.97
CA ALA A 109 -32.46 -16.30 -22.54
C ALA A 109 -33.24 -15.22 -21.77
N LEU A 110 -33.04 -13.95 -22.09
CA LEU A 110 -33.82 -12.84 -21.53
C LEU A 110 -35.30 -12.93 -21.91
N LEU A 111 -35.62 -13.28 -23.15
CA LEU A 111 -37.00 -13.47 -23.60
C LEU A 111 -37.69 -14.63 -22.87
N TYR A 112 -37.02 -15.77 -22.66
CA TYR A 112 -37.58 -16.88 -21.87
C TYR A 112 -37.67 -16.58 -20.38
N THR A 113 -36.92 -15.60 -19.89
CA THR A 113 -36.99 -15.20 -18.47
C THR A 113 -38.06 -14.13 -18.24
N PHE A 114 -38.06 -13.08 -19.06
CA PHE A 114 -38.85 -11.85 -18.84
C PHE A 114 -39.91 -11.59 -19.93
N GLY A 115 -40.02 -12.45 -20.94
CA GLY A 115 -41.10 -12.40 -21.92
C GLY A 115 -42.46 -12.74 -21.31
N ARG A 116 -43.54 -12.42 -22.01
CA ARG A 116 -44.93 -12.61 -21.54
C ARG A 116 -45.24 -14.03 -21.03
N ARG A 117 -44.71 -15.06 -21.69
CA ARG A 117 -44.81 -16.48 -21.28
C ARG A 117 -43.50 -17.01 -20.66
N GLY A 118 -42.67 -16.11 -20.16
CA GLY A 118 -41.38 -16.43 -19.57
C GLY A 118 -41.50 -16.78 -18.08
N LEU A 119 -40.43 -17.36 -17.53
CA LEU A 119 -40.37 -17.86 -16.15
C LEU A 119 -40.79 -16.82 -15.09
N ILE A 120 -40.44 -15.55 -15.31
CA ILE A 120 -40.76 -14.44 -14.40
C ILE A 120 -41.80 -13.53 -15.05
N GLY A 121 -41.76 -13.37 -16.37
CA GLY A 121 -42.60 -12.42 -17.09
C GLY A 121 -44.10 -12.71 -17.01
N GLU A 122 -44.52 -13.99 -16.94
CA GLU A 122 -45.93 -14.34 -16.75
C GLU A 122 -46.48 -13.77 -15.43
N HIS A 123 -45.70 -13.85 -14.35
CA HIS A 123 -46.07 -13.30 -13.04
C HIS A 123 -46.09 -11.77 -13.04
N LEU A 124 -45.21 -11.12 -13.80
CA LEU A 124 -45.20 -9.65 -13.95
C LEU A 124 -46.38 -9.16 -14.79
N GLU A 125 -46.82 -9.93 -15.78
CA GLU A 125 -47.98 -9.59 -16.62
C GLU A 125 -49.28 -9.64 -15.82
N VAL A 126 -49.40 -10.57 -14.86
CA VAL A 126 -50.51 -10.59 -13.88
C VAL A 126 -50.54 -9.30 -13.04
N LEU A 127 -49.38 -8.68 -12.79
CA LEU A 127 -49.25 -7.39 -12.11
C LEU A 127 -49.39 -6.18 -13.06
N GLY A 128 -49.71 -6.42 -14.34
CA GLY A 128 -49.87 -5.38 -15.36
C GLY A 128 -48.55 -4.82 -15.91
N ILE A 129 -47.41 -5.49 -15.69
CA ILE A 129 -46.08 -5.02 -16.12
C ILE A 129 -45.59 -5.87 -17.29
N SER A 130 -45.65 -5.33 -18.52
CA SER A 130 -45.13 -5.99 -19.72
C SER A 130 -43.72 -5.49 -20.07
N ILE A 131 -42.71 -6.36 -20.02
CA ILE A 131 -41.31 -5.99 -20.30
C ILE A 131 -40.92 -6.24 -21.76
N ALA A 132 -41.24 -7.41 -22.33
CA ALA A 132 -40.85 -7.71 -23.72
C ALA A 132 -41.49 -6.73 -24.73
N PHE A 133 -40.77 -6.48 -25.82
CA PHE A 133 -41.17 -5.50 -26.84
C PHE A 133 -41.30 -4.05 -26.34
N SER A 134 -40.57 -3.68 -25.29
CA SER A 134 -40.55 -2.32 -24.73
C SER A 134 -39.14 -1.73 -24.67
N THR A 135 -39.04 -0.42 -24.45
CA THR A 135 -37.76 0.25 -24.18
C THR A 135 -37.05 -0.32 -22.94
N THR A 136 -37.79 -0.83 -21.94
CA THR A 136 -37.21 -1.52 -20.78
C THR A 136 -36.50 -2.80 -21.19
N ALA A 137 -37.06 -3.57 -22.14
CA ALA A 137 -36.38 -4.75 -22.68
C ALA A 137 -35.06 -4.39 -23.38
N VAL A 138 -35.01 -3.26 -24.11
CA VAL A 138 -33.77 -2.75 -24.72
C VAL A 138 -32.71 -2.47 -23.64
N VAL A 139 -33.08 -1.73 -22.58
CA VAL A 139 -32.17 -1.39 -21.49
C VAL A 139 -31.67 -2.64 -20.76
N MET A 140 -32.53 -3.63 -20.53
CA MET A 140 -32.14 -4.90 -19.88
C MET A 140 -31.18 -5.72 -20.76
N ALA A 141 -31.44 -5.83 -22.06
CA ALA A 141 -30.56 -6.51 -23.00
C ALA A 141 -29.18 -5.83 -23.06
N GLN A 142 -29.16 -4.50 -23.20
CA GLN A 142 -27.93 -3.71 -23.20
C GLN A 142 -27.16 -3.87 -21.88
N THR A 143 -27.85 -3.82 -20.73
CA THR A 143 -27.24 -3.98 -19.40
C THR A 143 -26.62 -5.37 -19.27
N PHE A 144 -27.34 -6.44 -19.65
CA PHE A 144 -26.85 -7.82 -19.58
C PHE A 144 -25.52 -8.01 -20.31
N VAL A 145 -25.40 -7.39 -21.48
CA VAL A 145 -24.20 -7.51 -22.33
C VAL A 145 -23.08 -6.54 -21.94
N ALA A 146 -23.42 -5.35 -21.44
CA ALA A 146 -22.45 -4.30 -21.09
C ALA A 146 -21.87 -4.45 -19.66
N LEU A 147 -22.63 -5.00 -18.73
CA LEU A 147 -22.27 -5.12 -17.31
C LEU A 147 -20.91 -5.80 -17.05
N PRO A 148 -20.51 -6.87 -17.76
CA PRO A 148 -19.20 -7.51 -17.52
C PRO A 148 -18.00 -6.59 -17.76
N PHE A 149 -18.11 -5.64 -18.71
CA PHE A 149 -17.02 -4.70 -19.01
C PHE A 149 -16.72 -3.75 -17.86
N LEU A 150 -17.77 -3.22 -17.21
CA LEU A 150 -17.62 -2.40 -16.01
C LEU A 150 -17.02 -3.21 -14.86
N VAL A 151 -17.55 -4.43 -14.65
CA VAL A 151 -17.13 -5.28 -13.53
C VAL A 151 -15.66 -5.68 -13.66
N LEU A 152 -15.23 -6.10 -14.86
CA LEU A 152 -13.83 -6.45 -15.13
C LEU A 152 -12.88 -5.28 -14.89
N SER A 153 -13.24 -4.10 -15.39
CA SER A 153 -12.42 -2.90 -15.24
C SER A 153 -12.25 -2.51 -13.76
N MET A 154 -13.35 -2.52 -13.00
CA MET A 154 -13.35 -2.13 -11.60
C MET A 154 -12.76 -3.21 -10.69
N GLU A 155 -13.07 -4.49 -10.90
CA GLU A 155 -12.49 -5.62 -10.15
C GLU A 155 -10.96 -5.66 -10.34
N GLY A 156 -10.48 -5.51 -11.59
CA GLY A 156 -9.05 -5.48 -11.88
C GLY A 156 -8.32 -4.34 -11.16
N ALA A 157 -8.92 -3.15 -11.11
CA ALA A 157 -8.37 -2.03 -10.37
C ALA A 157 -8.40 -2.24 -8.85
N LEU A 158 -9.50 -2.77 -8.29
CA LEU A 158 -9.62 -3.02 -6.86
C LEU A 158 -8.61 -4.07 -6.37
N ARG A 159 -8.39 -5.14 -7.14
CA ARG A 159 -7.47 -6.24 -6.78
C ARG A 159 -6.00 -5.85 -6.84
N THR A 160 -5.65 -4.85 -7.65
CA THR A 160 -4.27 -4.35 -7.76
C THR A 160 -3.95 -3.24 -6.77
N GLN A 161 -4.96 -2.59 -6.19
CA GLN A 161 -4.78 -1.52 -5.22
C GLN A 161 -4.45 -2.03 -3.81
N ASP A 162 -3.44 -1.40 -3.22
CA ASP A 162 -3.00 -1.58 -1.82
C ASP A 162 -4.15 -1.26 -0.83
N THR A 163 -4.54 -2.25 -0.02
CA THR A 163 -5.60 -2.13 1.00
C THR A 163 -5.16 -1.34 2.23
N ARG A 164 -3.85 -1.07 2.41
CA ARG A 164 -3.36 -0.38 3.62
C ARG A 164 -3.96 1.01 3.83
N PHE A 165 -4.43 1.67 2.77
CA PHE A 165 -5.16 2.94 2.91
C PHE A 165 -6.52 2.75 3.60
N GLU A 166 -7.20 1.64 3.34
CA GLU A 166 -8.47 1.26 3.97
C GLU A 166 -8.22 0.87 5.44
N ASP A 167 -7.12 0.14 5.69
CA ASP A 167 -6.68 -0.24 7.04
C ASP A 167 -6.35 0.97 7.91
N VAL A 168 -5.55 1.92 7.40
CA VAL A 168 -5.27 3.19 8.10
C VAL A 168 -6.54 3.99 8.34
N ALA A 169 -7.46 4.05 7.38
CA ALA A 169 -8.73 4.74 7.59
C ALA A 169 -9.58 4.08 8.70
N ALA A 170 -9.57 2.75 8.75
CA ALA A 170 -10.27 1.98 9.77
C ALA A 170 -9.68 2.23 11.17
N THR A 171 -8.36 2.21 11.35
CA THR A 171 -7.71 2.52 12.64
C THR A 171 -7.97 3.98 13.08
N LEU A 172 -8.14 4.90 12.14
CA LEU A 172 -8.57 6.28 12.42
C LEU A 172 -10.07 6.41 12.79
N GLY A 173 -10.81 5.31 12.95
CA GLY A 173 -12.21 5.30 13.40
C GLY A 173 -13.24 5.34 12.26
N ALA A 174 -12.84 5.20 10.99
CA ALA A 174 -13.79 5.25 9.89
C ALA A 174 -14.68 4.00 9.81
N ARG A 175 -15.98 4.22 9.60
CA ARG A 175 -16.94 3.14 9.30
C ARG A 175 -16.71 2.59 7.90
N PRO A 176 -17.08 1.33 7.60
CA PRO A 176 -16.91 0.73 6.27
C PRO A 176 -17.48 1.59 5.12
N THR A 177 -18.64 2.21 5.32
CA THR A 177 -19.25 3.12 4.33
C THR A 177 -18.45 4.42 4.15
N THR A 178 -17.83 4.92 5.21
CA THR A 178 -16.93 6.08 5.15
C THR A 178 -15.64 5.74 4.42
N VAL A 179 -15.04 4.58 4.71
CA VAL A 179 -13.85 4.06 4.00
C VAL A 179 -14.17 3.91 2.51
N LEU A 180 -15.28 3.24 2.17
CA LEU A 180 -15.70 3.06 0.78
C LEU A 180 -15.86 4.40 0.06
N ARG A 181 -16.63 5.33 0.64
CA ARG A 181 -16.97 6.60 -0.02
C ARG A 181 -15.80 7.59 -0.09
N ARG A 182 -14.98 7.68 0.96
CA ARG A 182 -13.93 8.71 1.08
C ARG A 182 -12.52 8.21 0.79
N VAL A 183 -12.28 6.91 0.75
CA VAL A 183 -10.95 6.35 0.54
C VAL A 183 -10.93 5.48 -0.71
N THR A 184 -11.77 4.45 -0.79
CA THR A 184 -11.77 3.50 -1.90
C THR A 184 -12.30 4.13 -3.19
N LEU A 185 -13.50 4.72 -3.18
CA LEU A 185 -14.17 5.23 -4.39
C LEU A 185 -13.35 6.29 -5.15
N PRO A 186 -12.75 7.32 -4.49
CA PRO A 186 -11.91 8.29 -5.19
C PRO A 186 -10.68 7.67 -5.85
N ARG A 187 -10.15 6.56 -5.30
CA ARG A 187 -8.98 5.85 -5.84
C ARG A 187 -9.33 4.95 -7.01
N VAL A 188 -10.54 4.39 -7.05
CA VAL A 188 -11.01 3.57 -8.18
C VAL A 188 -11.79 4.37 -9.22
N LEU A 189 -12.03 5.66 -8.98
CA LEU A 189 -12.77 6.54 -9.89
C LEU A 189 -12.23 6.53 -11.33
N PRO A 190 -10.91 6.54 -11.60
CA PRO A 190 -10.41 6.43 -12.97
C PRO A 190 -10.82 5.11 -13.64
N ALA A 191 -10.77 4.00 -12.90
CA ALA A 191 -11.20 2.69 -13.41
C ALA A 191 -12.71 2.61 -13.58
N LEU A 192 -13.48 3.20 -12.66
CA LEU A 192 -14.93 3.32 -12.78
C LEU A 192 -15.31 4.12 -14.04
N ALA A 193 -14.63 5.23 -14.30
CA ALA A 193 -14.83 6.04 -15.50
C ALA A 193 -14.51 5.25 -16.77
N SER A 194 -13.33 4.63 -16.85
CA SER A 194 -12.96 3.79 -18.00
C SER A 194 -13.94 2.62 -18.21
N GLY A 195 -14.34 1.93 -17.13
CA GLY A 195 -15.33 0.85 -17.19
C GLY A 195 -16.72 1.33 -17.62
N SER A 196 -17.11 2.54 -17.24
CA SER A 196 -18.38 3.16 -17.66
C SER A 196 -18.38 3.45 -19.17
N VAL A 197 -17.25 3.92 -19.72
CA VAL A 197 -17.12 4.12 -21.18
C VAL A 197 -17.22 2.82 -21.93
N LEU A 198 -16.53 1.77 -21.45
CA LEU A 198 -16.57 0.47 -22.10
C LEU A 198 -17.98 -0.13 -22.05
N ALA A 199 -18.68 -0.01 -20.91
CA ALA A 199 -20.06 -0.42 -20.79
C ALA A 199 -21.00 0.39 -21.71
N PHE A 200 -20.83 1.71 -21.76
CA PHE A 200 -21.60 2.58 -22.64
C PHE A 200 -21.38 2.24 -24.12
N ALA A 201 -20.12 2.15 -24.56
CA ALA A 201 -19.78 1.82 -25.94
C ALA A 201 -20.33 0.44 -26.32
N ARG A 202 -20.26 -0.53 -25.40
CA ARG A 202 -20.84 -1.85 -25.62
C ARG A 202 -22.36 -1.81 -25.72
N ALA A 203 -23.04 -1.04 -24.87
CA ALA A 203 -24.49 -0.88 -24.88
C ALA A 203 -24.98 -0.16 -26.15
N LEU A 204 -24.27 0.89 -26.59
CA LEU A 204 -24.59 1.66 -27.77
C LEU A 204 -24.52 0.82 -29.05
N GLY A 205 -23.56 -0.11 -29.13
CA GLY A 205 -23.42 -1.02 -30.27
C GLY A 205 -24.23 -2.32 -30.18
N GLU A 206 -25.04 -2.51 -29.13
CA GLU A 206 -25.77 -3.77 -28.93
C GLU A 206 -27.04 -3.84 -29.77
N PHE A 207 -27.08 -4.82 -30.68
CA PHE A 207 -28.25 -5.10 -31.52
C PHE A 207 -28.78 -6.54 -31.40
N GLY A 208 -27.91 -7.53 -31.13
CA GLY A 208 -28.26 -8.95 -31.25
C GLY A 208 -29.18 -9.45 -30.14
N ALA A 209 -28.91 -9.11 -28.89
CA ALA A 209 -29.81 -9.40 -27.77
C ALA A 209 -31.07 -8.55 -27.85
N THR A 210 -30.92 -7.29 -28.29
CA THR A 210 -32.01 -6.30 -28.40
C THR A 210 -33.06 -6.73 -29.41
N ILE A 211 -32.69 -7.10 -30.65
CA ILE A 211 -33.66 -7.50 -31.68
C ILE A 211 -34.46 -8.73 -31.27
N THR A 212 -33.82 -9.69 -30.58
CA THR A 212 -34.49 -10.93 -30.15
C THR A 212 -35.42 -10.73 -28.97
N PHE A 213 -35.08 -9.86 -28.01
CA PHE A 213 -35.88 -9.67 -26.79
C PHE A 213 -36.88 -8.51 -26.88
N ALA A 214 -36.47 -7.39 -27.49
CA ALA A 214 -37.25 -6.16 -27.60
C ALA A 214 -37.90 -5.96 -28.98
N GLY A 215 -37.52 -6.75 -30.00
CA GLY A 215 -38.01 -6.58 -31.37
C GLY A 215 -37.52 -5.28 -32.02
N ALA A 216 -38.17 -4.90 -33.13
CA ALA A 216 -37.83 -3.74 -33.96
C ALA A 216 -39.06 -2.85 -34.18
N LEU A 217 -39.45 -2.07 -33.17
CA LEU A 217 -40.57 -1.14 -33.25
C LEU A 217 -40.03 0.29 -33.33
N GLN A 218 -40.36 0.99 -34.42
CA GLN A 218 -39.95 2.38 -34.64
C GLN A 218 -40.38 3.28 -33.48
N GLY A 219 -39.48 4.17 -33.05
CA GLY A 219 -39.70 5.09 -31.92
C GLY A 219 -39.73 4.44 -30.52
N VAL A 220 -39.77 3.10 -30.41
CA VAL A 220 -39.92 2.39 -29.11
C VAL A 220 -38.74 1.46 -28.81
N THR A 221 -38.35 0.60 -29.76
CA THR A 221 -37.28 -0.41 -29.57
C THR A 221 -36.26 -0.45 -30.70
N GLN A 222 -36.50 0.24 -31.81
CA GLN A 222 -35.60 0.32 -32.96
C GLN A 222 -34.42 1.26 -32.70
N THR A 223 -33.34 0.72 -32.14
CA THR A 223 -32.09 1.44 -31.89
C THR A 223 -31.31 1.67 -33.19
N LEU A 224 -30.37 2.61 -33.19
CA LEU A 224 -29.54 2.99 -34.32
C LEU A 224 -28.76 1.81 -34.93
N PRO A 225 -28.14 0.88 -34.16
CA PRO A 225 -27.57 -0.33 -34.74
C PRO A 225 -28.58 -1.23 -35.46
N LEU A 226 -29.81 -1.31 -34.95
CA LEU A 226 -30.88 -2.10 -35.56
C LEU A 226 -31.40 -1.40 -36.82
N GLU A 227 -31.52 -0.07 -36.80
CA GLU A 227 -31.84 0.75 -37.97
C GLU A 227 -30.80 0.52 -39.09
N ILE A 228 -29.51 0.63 -38.78
CA ILE A 228 -28.42 0.36 -39.74
C ILE A 228 -28.56 -1.04 -40.34
N TYR A 229 -28.90 -2.04 -39.53
CA TYR A 229 -29.07 -3.42 -39.99
C TYR A 229 -30.26 -3.57 -40.96
N LEU A 230 -31.40 -2.93 -40.66
CA LEU A 230 -32.59 -2.96 -41.50
C LEU A 230 -32.37 -2.18 -42.81
N GLN A 231 -31.75 -1.01 -42.71
CA GLN A 231 -31.44 -0.15 -43.85
C GLN A 231 -30.42 -0.78 -44.79
N ARG A 232 -29.51 -1.64 -44.31
CA ARG A 232 -28.55 -2.34 -45.17
C ARG A 232 -29.21 -3.05 -46.37
N SER A 233 -30.42 -3.60 -46.18
CA SER A 233 -31.19 -4.23 -47.25
C SER A 233 -32.15 -3.31 -47.98
N ALA A 234 -32.58 -2.20 -47.35
CA ALA A 234 -33.59 -1.29 -47.88
C ALA A 234 -32.97 -0.10 -48.63
N ASP A 235 -32.02 0.59 -47.99
CA ASP A 235 -31.27 1.73 -48.52
C ASP A 235 -29.80 1.65 -48.01
N PRO A 236 -28.89 1.11 -48.84
CA PRO A 236 -27.47 1.00 -48.49
C PRO A 236 -26.80 2.34 -48.17
N ASP A 237 -27.23 3.43 -48.80
CA ASP A 237 -26.62 4.76 -48.61
C ASP A 237 -27.04 5.35 -47.25
N ALA A 238 -28.32 5.18 -46.87
CA ALA A 238 -28.79 5.48 -45.51
C ALA A 238 -28.05 4.67 -44.45
N ALA A 239 -27.82 3.36 -44.70
CA ALA A 239 -27.10 2.51 -43.75
C ALA A 239 -25.65 2.97 -43.53
N VAL A 240 -24.96 3.41 -44.59
CA VAL A 240 -23.60 3.97 -44.49
C VAL A 240 -23.62 5.31 -43.73
N ALA A 241 -24.56 6.20 -44.02
CA ALA A 241 -24.73 7.48 -43.32
C ALA A 241 -24.97 7.31 -41.82
N LEU A 242 -25.89 6.42 -41.44
CA LEU A 242 -26.21 6.11 -40.04
C LEU A 242 -25.04 5.42 -39.33
N SER A 243 -24.29 4.55 -40.03
CA SER A 243 -23.07 3.94 -39.50
C SER A 243 -22.00 5.00 -39.18
N LEU A 244 -21.87 6.02 -40.03
CA LEU A 244 -20.95 7.14 -39.77
C LEU A 244 -21.37 7.94 -38.54
N VAL A 245 -22.67 8.22 -38.36
CA VAL A 245 -23.21 8.87 -37.15
C VAL A 245 -22.85 8.08 -35.90
N LEU A 246 -23.11 6.77 -35.90
CA LEU A 246 -22.81 5.90 -34.77
C LEU A 246 -21.31 5.92 -34.42
N VAL A 247 -20.43 5.86 -35.43
CA VAL A 247 -18.97 5.97 -35.24
C VAL A 247 -18.57 7.32 -34.66
N VAL A 248 -19.09 8.43 -35.19
CA VAL A 248 -18.79 9.78 -34.70
C VAL A 248 -19.25 9.92 -33.25
N VAL A 249 -20.47 9.49 -32.93
CA VAL A 249 -21.02 9.52 -31.57
C VAL A 249 -20.16 8.67 -30.62
N ALA A 250 -19.78 7.47 -31.03
CA ALA A 250 -18.91 6.60 -30.23
C ALA A 250 -17.53 7.23 -29.98
N VAL A 251 -16.92 7.85 -31.00
CA VAL A 251 -15.63 8.56 -30.88
C VAL A 251 -15.76 9.79 -29.98
N VAL A 252 -16.77 10.64 -30.18
CA VAL A 252 -17.00 11.85 -29.38
C VAL A 252 -17.21 11.48 -27.92
N ILE A 253 -18.03 10.48 -27.62
CA ILE A 253 -18.29 10.07 -26.23
C ILE A 253 -17.05 9.43 -25.60
N THR A 254 -16.34 8.57 -26.34
CA THR A 254 -15.09 7.98 -25.85
C THR A 254 -14.04 9.05 -25.57
N ALA A 255 -13.91 10.04 -26.46
CA ALA A 255 -12.99 11.16 -26.34
C ALA A 255 -13.42 12.15 -25.25
N ALA A 256 -14.72 12.35 -25.01
CA ALA A 256 -15.21 13.20 -23.92
C ALA A 256 -14.86 12.61 -22.55
N VAL A 257 -14.86 11.29 -22.41
CA VAL A 257 -14.54 10.63 -21.13
C VAL A 257 -13.03 10.37 -20.96
N HIS A 258 -12.26 10.21 -22.05
CA HIS A 258 -10.79 10.08 -22.02
C HIS A 258 -10.05 11.40 -22.29
N GLY A 259 -10.77 12.47 -22.56
CA GLY A 259 -10.23 13.78 -22.90
C GLY A 259 -9.41 14.33 -21.72
N PRO A 260 -8.28 15.00 -21.98
CA PRO A 260 -7.48 15.60 -20.93
C PRO A 260 -8.24 16.78 -20.31
N GLY A 261 -9.09 16.51 -19.31
CA GLY A 261 -9.76 17.52 -18.50
C GLY A 261 -11.16 17.12 -18.06
N LEU A 262 -11.29 16.65 -16.81
CA LEU A 262 -12.37 16.94 -15.84
C LEU A 262 -12.35 16.01 -14.60
N LEU A 263 -11.66 14.86 -14.65
CA LEU A 263 -11.41 13.98 -13.50
C LEU A 263 -9.91 13.60 -13.48
N GLY A 264 -9.15 14.18 -12.55
CA GLY A 264 -7.70 14.39 -12.70
C GLY A 264 -6.75 13.21 -12.45
N GLY A 265 -5.52 13.39 -12.92
CA GLY A 265 -4.30 12.66 -12.54
C GLY A 265 -3.07 13.36 -13.15
N PRO A 266 -1.95 13.48 -12.42
CA PRO A 266 -0.81 14.30 -12.84
C PRO A 266 -0.14 13.69 -14.06
N THR A 267 -0.33 14.31 -15.22
CA THR A 267 0.48 14.03 -16.40
C THR A 267 1.94 14.23 -16.05
N ALA A 268 2.70 13.14 -16.20
CA ALA A 268 4.14 13.04 -16.32
C ALA A 268 4.89 14.36 -16.15
N ALA A 269 5.76 14.41 -15.14
CA ALA A 269 6.79 15.42 -14.96
C ALA A 269 7.27 15.95 -16.32
N ARG A 270 6.71 17.08 -16.75
CA ARG A 270 7.31 17.90 -17.79
C ARG A 270 8.53 18.45 -17.10
N THR A 271 9.66 17.79 -17.31
CA THR A 271 10.97 18.39 -17.16
C THR A 271 10.84 19.79 -17.77
N PRO A 272 11.02 20.87 -16.99
CA PRO A 272 10.88 22.20 -17.54
C PRO A 272 11.96 22.33 -18.61
N ARG A 273 11.53 22.32 -19.87
CA ARG A 273 12.38 22.63 -21.02
C ARG A 273 12.77 24.09 -20.83
N ARG A 274 13.94 24.32 -20.24
CA ARG A 274 14.59 25.63 -20.12
C ARG A 274 14.59 26.24 -21.53
N ARG A 275 13.75 27.26 -21.76
CA ARG A 275 13.91 28.13 -22.93
C ARG A 275 15.23 28.88 -22.75
N PRO A 276 16.08 29.01 -23.78
CA PRO A 276 17.17 29.97 -23.74
C PRO A 276 16.55 31.36 -23.58
N ARG A 277 16.91 32.08 -22.53
CA ARG A 277 16.61 33.52 -22.43
C ARG A 277 17.53 34.25 -23.42
N PRO A 278 17.01 35.17 -24.25
CA PRO A 278 17.86 36.11 -24.96
C PRO A 278 18.50 37.09 -23.96
N ASP A 279 19.64 37.61 -24.38
CA ASP A 279 20.70 38.25 -23.59
C ASP A 279 20.27 39.39 -22.64
N GLY A 280 21.05 39.56 -21.57
CA GLY A 280 21.38 40.91 -21.10
C GLY A 280 20.93 41.37 -19.71
N THR A 281 20.53 40.49 -18.78
CA THR A 281 20.28 40.93 -17.38
C THR A 281 21.09 40.07 -16.40
N PRO A 282 21.85 40.66 -15.44
CA PRO A 282 22.66 39.89 -14.51
C PRO A 282 21.78 38.96 -13.67
N ALA A 283 22.18 37.70 -13.55
CA ALA A 283 21.54 36.75 -12.65
C ALA A 283 21.66 37.24 -11.19
N PRO A 284 20.64 37.05 -10.34
CA PRO A 284 20.82 37.22 -8.91
C PRO A 284 21.86 36.18 -8.45
N ARG A 285 22.87 36.65 -7.72
CA ARG A 285 23.93 35.80 -7.17
C ARG A 285 23.30 34.61 -6.44
N ASP A 286 23.75 33.40 -6.78
CA ASP A 286 23.49 32.20 -6.01
C ASP A 286 23.86 32.47 -4.55
N THR A 287 22.84 32.65 -3.72
CA THR A 287 23.00 32.51 -2.28
C THR A 287 23.05 31.01 -2.02
N ALA A 288 24.03 30.60 -1.23
CA ALA A 288 24.19 29.24 -0.71
C ALA A 288 22.83 28.66 -0.26
N PRO A 289 22.64 27.32 -0.29
CA PRO A 289 21.41 26.72 0.23
C PRO A 289 21.16 27.30 1.62
N ALA A 290 20.00 27.95 1.79
CA ALA A 290 19.64 28.53 3.06
C ALA A 290 19.77 27.45 4.13
N GLU A 291 20.74 27.60 5.02
CA GLU A 291 20.76 26.89 6.29
C GLU A 291 19.37 27.05 6.88
N VAL A 292 18.69 25.94 7.05
CA VAL A 292 17.50 25.88 7.90
C VAL A 292 17.99 26.32 9.27
N ALA A 293 17.60 27.53 9.67
CA ALA A 293 17.99 28.08 10.96
C ALA A 293 17.67 27.05 12.07
N PRO A 294 18.56 26.86 13.06
CA PRO A 294 18.24 26.06 14.23
C PRO A 294 16.94 26.61 14.82
N TRP A 295 15.99 25.71 15.06
CA TRP A 295 14.72 26.05 15.67
C TRP A 295 14.99 26.59 17.08
N SER A 296 14.97 27.92 17.24
CA SER A 296 15.13 28.62 18.52
C SER A 296 13.82 29.23 19.03
N GLY A 297 12.70 28.88 18.40
CA GLY A 297 11.38 29.27 18.88
C GLY A 297 10.98 28.39 20.05
N GLU A 298 10.88 28.98 21.24
CA GLU A 298 10.06 28.42 22.31
C GLU A 298 8.68 28.10 21.73
N VAL A 299 8.29 26.83 21.83
CA VAL A 299 6.90 26.43 21.56
C VAL A 299 6.07 27.14 22.62
N GLU A 300 5.38 28.22 22.25
CA GLU A 300 4.39 28.80 23.15
C GLU A 300 3.41 27.68 23.57
N PRO A 301 3.22 27.45 24.88
CA PRO A 301 2.29 26.44 25.35
C PRO A 301 0.89 26.83 24.86
N TRP A 302 0.31 26.00 24.01
CA TRP A 302 -1.05 26.17 23.51
C TRP A 302 -2.03 26.36 24.69
N SER A 303 -2.65 27.53 24.75
CA SER A 303 -3.62 27.96 25.76
C SER A 303 -5.07 27.62 25.41
N GLY A 304 -5.28 26.67 24.49
CA GLY A 304 -6.60 26.09 24.28
C GLY A 304 -6.96 25.22 25.48
N ASP A 305 -8.16 25.45 26.02
CA ASP A 305 -8.77 24.68 27.10
C ASP A 305 -8.35 23.22 27.01
N ARG A 306 -7.63 22.73 28.03
CA ARG A 306 -7.19 21.34 28.15
C ARG A 306 -8.44 20.47 28.22
N ALA A 307 -9.06 20.16 27.08
CA ALA A 307 -9.87 18.96 26.95
C ALA A 307 -8.95 17.84 27.42
N ALA A 308 -9.23 17.32 28.62
CA ALA A 308 -8.30 16.48 29.36
C ALA A 308 -7.80 15.37 28.44
N ALA A 309 -6.50 15.42 28.10
CA ALA A 309 -5.86 14.36 27.33
C ALA A 309 -6.19 13.05 28.03
N ARG A 310 -6.65 12.05 27.27
CA ARG A 310 -7.03 10.78 27.87
C ARG A 310 -5.85 10.21 28.66
N PRO A 311 -6.09 9.65 29.86
CA PRO A 311 -5.02 8.99 30.58
C PRO A 311 -4.48 7.83 29.71
N PRO A 312 -3.17 7.58 29.74
CA PRO A 312 -2.62 6.43 29.04
C PRO A 312 -3.23 5.13 29.56
N VAL A 313 -3.33 4.13 28.69
CA VAL A 313 -3.96 2.83 29.00
C VAL A 313 -2.95 1.70 28.98
N ALA A 314 -3.11 0.69 29.84
CA ALA A 314 -2.30 -0.52 29.73
C ALA A 314 -2.71 -1.34 28.48
N LEU A 315 -1.74 -1.96 27.81
CA LEU A 315 -1.98 -2.89 26.70
C LEU A 315 -1.44 -4.27 27.09
N HIS A 316 -2.32 -5.26 27.09
CA HIS A 316 -1.93 -6.67 27.13
C HIS A 316 -2.31 -7.32 25.80
N VAL A 317 -1.35 -7.93 25.12
CA VAL A 317 -1.57 -8.63 23.86
C VAL A 317 -0.98 -10.03 23.88
N ARG A 318 -1.81 -11.00 23.52
CA ARG A 318 -1.41 -12.34 23.13
C ARG A 318 -1.71 -12.51 21.65
N ALA A 319 -0.71 -12.67 20.81
CA ALA A 319 -0.83 -12.84 19.37
C ALA A 319 -0.42 -14.26 18.98
N VAL A 320 -1.41 -15.11 18.68
CA VAL A 320 -1.22 -16.51 18.27
C VAL A 320 -1.75 -16.68 16.84
N VAL A 321 -0.86 -16.62 15.85
CA VAL A 321 -1.19 -16.72 14.41
C VAL A 321 -0.37 -17.86 13.78
N PRO A 322 -0.85 -19.13 13.87
CA PRO A 322 -0.09 -20.30 13.43
C PRO A 322 0.29 -20.27 11.94
N GLU A 323 -0.61 -19.78 11.08
CA GLU A 323 -0.37 -19.64 9.63
C GLU A 323 0.83 -18.74 9.30
N ARG A 324 1.20 -17.86 10.24
CA ARG A 324 2.34 -16.94 10.12
C ARG A 324 3.48 -17.28 11.09
N GLY A 325 3.37 -18.38 11.84
CA GLY A 325 4.36 -18.81 12.82
C GLY A 325 4.53 -17.88 14.02
N VAL A 326 3.51 -17.07 14.37
CA VAL A 326 3.61 -16.07 15.46
C VAL A 326 2.95 -16.59 16.74
N ASN A 327 3.67 -16.52 17.86
CA ASN A 327 3.19 -16.76 19.22
C ASN A 327 3.92 -15.80 20.17
N VAL A 328 3.35 -14.61 20.37
CA VAL A 328 3.93 -13.52 21.15
C VAL A 328 2.96 -13.12 22.25
N GLU A 329 3.47 -12.92 23.46
CA GLU A 329 2.76 -12.34 24.59
C GLU A 329 3.53 -11.12 25.06
N LEU A 330 2.83 -10.00 25.27
CA LEU A 330 3.44 -8.72 25.61
C LEU A 330 2.50 -7.89 26.49
N ASP A 331 3.07 -7.39 27.58
CA ASP A 331 2.48 -6.41 28.49
C ASP A 331 3.19 -5.07 28.35
N VAL A 332 2.41 -4.02 28.13
CA VAL A 332 2.87 -2.64 28.02
C VAL A 332 2.16 -1.77 29.05
N ALA A 333 2.94 -1.10 29.88
CA ALA A 333 2.44 -0.21 30.92
C ALA A 333 1.80 1.06 30.30
N PRO A 334 0.87 1.71 31.02
CA PRO A 334 0.31 2.99 30.59
C PRO A 334 1.40 4.03 30.29
N GLY A 335 1.46 4.51 29.05
CA GLY A 335 2.34 5.60 28.63
C GLY A 335 3.75 5.16 28.27
N GLU A 336 4.04 3.86 28.40
CA GLU A 336 5.32 3.25 28.04
C GLU A 336 5.48 3.17 26.51
N VAL A 337 6.68 3.44 26.03
CA VAL A 337 7.09 3.20 24.64
C VAL A 337 7.93 1.94 24.56
N VAL A 338 7.37 0.90 23.94
CA VAL A 338 8.05 -0.38 23.73
C VAL A 338 8.51 -0.49 22.28
N ALA A 339 9.83 -0.60 22.09
CA ALA A 339 10.41 -0.89 20.78
C ALA A 339 10.35 -2.39 20.48
N ILE A 340 9.76 -2.74 19.33
CA ILE A 340 9.70 -4.10 18.81
C ILE A 340 10.78 -4.27 17.73
N LEU A 341 11.78 -5.06 18.06
CA LEU A 341 12.94 -5.37 17.22
C LEU A 341 12.89 -6.79 16.67
N GLY A 342 13.73 -7.10 15.69
CA GLY A 342 13.85 -8.45 15.14
C GLY A 342 14.06 -8.47 13.63
N ASP A 343 14.40 -9.62 13.09
CA ASP A 343 14.65 -9.79 11.65
C ASP A 343 13.39 -9.65 10.80
N ASN A 344 13.58 -9.54 9.48
CA ASN A 344 12.48 -9.58 8.53
C ASN A 344 11.77 -10.93 8.61
N GLY A 345 10.45 -10.90 8.80
CA GLY A 345 9.65 -12.11 9.01
C GLY A 345 9.59 -12.60 10.47
N ALA A 346 10.17 -11.89 11.44
CA ALA A 346 10.10 -12.27 12.86
C ALA A 346 8.71 -12.17 13.50
N GLY A 347 7.72 -11.58 12.82
CA GLY A 347 6.34 -11.43 13.32
C GLY A 347 5.93 -10.02 13.74
N LYS A 348 6.82 -9.03 13.67
CA LYS A 348 6.59 -7.62 14.07
C LYS A 348 5.32 -7.02 13.46
N SER A 349 5.18 -7.06 12.13
CA SER A 349 3.99 -6.51 11.45
C SER A 349 2.71 -7.31 11.76
N THR A 350 2.83 -8.61 12.06
CA THR A 350 1.67 -9.43 12.48
C THR A 350 1.19 -9.01 13.86
N LEU A 351 2.11 -8.75 14.80
CA LEU A 351 1.78 -8.21 16.13
C LEU A 351 1.05 -6.86 16.00
N VAL A 352 1.60 -5.93 15.19
CA VAL A 352 0.97 -4.62 14.90
C VAL A 352 -0.45 -4.80 14.34
N GLN A 353 -0.64 -5.71 13.37
CA GLN A 353 -1.96 -5.96 12.77
C GLN A 353 -2.95 -6.57 13.76
N VAL A 354 -2.50 -7.44 14.68
CA VAL A 354 -3.33 -8.00 15.74
C VAL A 354 -3.77 -6.91 16.71
N VAL A 355 -2.85 -6.05 17.18
CA VAL A 355 -3.19 -4.94 18.10
C VAL A 355 -4.13 -3.93 17.42
N ALA A 356 -3.84 -3.57 16.16
CA ALA A 356 -4.65 -2.64 15.37
C ALA A 356 -6.06 -3.16 15.03
N GLY A 357 -6.33 -4.47 15.18
CA GLY A 357 -7.60 -5.08 14.77
C GLY A 357 -7.78 -5.21 13.25
N LEU A 358 -6.66 -5.30 12.54
CA LEU A 358 -6.58 -5.50 11.08
C LEU A 358 -6.48 -6.99 10.72
N LEU A 359 -6.02 -7.82 11.65
CA LEU A 359 -6.07 -9.28 11.55
C LEU A 359 -7.21 -9.79 12.45
N ASP A 360 -8.15 -10.53 11.86
CA ASP A 360 -9.28 -11.06 12.62
C ASP A 360 -8.79 -12.13 13.60
N THR A 361 -8.89 -11.84 14.90
CA THR A 361 -8.50 -12.76 15.97
C THR A 361 -9.46 -13.95 16.10
N ARG A 362 -10.66 -13.89 15.46
CA ARG A 362 -11.61 -15.01 15.44
C ARG A 362 -11.07 -16.25 14.72
N THR A 363 -10.24 -16.05 13.69
CA THR A 363 -9.57 -17.15 12.97
C THR A 363 -8.26 -17.54 13.67
N ALA A 364 -7.64 -16.61 14.39
CA ALA A 364 -6.42 -16.79 15.17
C ALA A 364 -6.71 -17.22 16.62
N ARG A 365 -7.26 -18.43 16.81
CA ARG A 365 -7.62 -18.99 18.14
C ARG A 365 -6.47 -18.84 19.14
N GLY A 366 -6.78 -18.23 20.29
CA GLY A 366 -5.80 -17.97 21.35
C GLY A 366 -5.19 -16.56 21.33
N SER A 367 -5.50 -15.76 20.31
CA SER A 367 -5.13 -14.34 20.32
C SER A 367 -6.10 -13.52 21.18
N SER A 368 -5.55 -12.63 22.01
CA SER A 368 -6.31 -11.65 22.79
C SER A 368 -5.64 -10.28 22.80
N VAL A 369 -6.43 -9.22 22.83
CA VAL A 369 -5.98 -7.82 22.99
C VAL A 369 -6.84 -7.17 24.04
N VAL A 370 -6.24 -6.74 25.13
CA VAL A 370 -6.89 -6.10 26.27
C VAL A 370 -6.32 -4.71 26.44
N LEU A 371 -7.19 -3.69 26.47
CA LEU A 371 -6.86 -2.29 26.68
C LEU A 371 -7.51 -1.84 27.99
N ASP A 372 -6.70 -1.44 28.98
CA ASP A 372 -7.16 -1.04 30.31
C ASP A 372 -8.19 -2.00 30.94
N GLY A 373 -7.89 -3.31 30.87
CA GLY A 373 -8.78 -4.38 31.35
C GLY A 373 -9.97 -4.70 30.45
N THR A 374 -10.21 -3.95 29.38
CA THR A 374 -11.29 -4.21 28.41
C THR A 374 -10.78 -5.08 27.26
N ASP A 375 -11.37 -6.27 27.10
CA ASP A 375 -11.08 -7.15 25.96
C ASP A 375 -11.65 -6.58 24.66
N VAL A 376 -10.77 -6.14 23.76
CA VAL A 376 -11.08 -5.59 22.44
C VAL A 376 -10.75 -6.56 21.31
N SER A 377 -10.47 -7.82 21.61
CA SER A 377 -10.05 -8.83 20.63
C SER A 377 -11.04 -8.96 19.47
N ARG A 378 -12.33 -8.89 19.76
CA ARG A 378 -13.42 -8.99 18.77
C ARG A 378 -13.86 -7.65 18.17
N ALA A 379 -13.39 -6.54 18.75
CA ALA A 379 -13.69 -5.20 18.25
C ALA A 379 -12.97 -4.96 16.92
N HIS A 380 -13.66 -4.30 16.00
CA HIS A 380 -13.06 -3.90 14.73
C HIS A 380 -12.01 -2.80 14.95
N ALA A 381 -11.05 -2.64 14.03
CA ALA A 381 -10.02 -1.59 14.10
C ALA A 381 -10.56 -0.20 14.49
N ARG A 382 -11.71 0.20 13.94
CA ARG A 382 -12.37 1.50 14.21
C ARG A 382 -12.85 1.70 15.65
N GLU A 383 -13.06 0.61 16.39
CA GLU A 383 -13.61 0.60 17.75
C GLU A 383 -12.50 0.56 18.82
N ARG A 384 -11.27 0.19 18.44
CA ARG A 384 -10.17 -0.01 19.42
C ARG A 384 -9.46 1.28 19.86
N HIS A 385 -9.80 2.41 19.24
CA HIS A 385 -9.11 3.69 19.44
C HIS A 385 -7.58 3.62 19.27
N VAL A 386 -7.09 2.67 18.48
CA VAL A 386 -5.67 2.52 18.15
C VAL A 386 -5.37 3.26 16.86
N ALA A 387 -4.34 4.09 16.82
CA ALA A 387 -3.89 4.73 15.59
C ALA A 387 -2.62 4.05 15.06
N TRP A 388 -2.60 3.76 13.75
CA TRP A 388 -1.45 3.12 13.10
C TRP A 388 -0.78 4.07 12.11
N VAL A 389 0.52 4.26 12.28
CA VAL A 389 1.43 4.91 11.34
C VAL A 389 2.24 3.82 10.65
N SER A 390 1.94 3.58 9.38
CA SER A 390 2.67 2.65 8.52
C SER A 390 4.01 3.24 8.08
N GLN A 391 4.93 2.35 7.65
CA GLN A 391 6.22 2.70 7.05
C GLN A 391 6.06 3.67 5.87
N ARG A 392 5.01 3.48 5.06
CA ARG A 392 4.60 4.48 4.06
C ARG A 392 3.61 5.46 4.70
N PRO A 393 3.68 6.77 4.40
CA PRO A 393 2.77 7.77 4.97
C PRO A 393 1.27 7.51 4.71
N LEU A 394 0.94 6.84 3.60
CA LEU A 394 -0.43 6.49 3.19
C LEU A 394 -1.43 7.65 3.31
N LEU A 395 -1.01 8.86 2.95
CA LEU A 395 -1.89 10.03 2.92
C LEU A 395 -2.91 9.91 1.78
N PHE A 396 -4.13 10.37 2.02
CA PHE A 396 -5.19 10.40 1.03
C PHE A 396 -4.90 11.52 0.01
N ALA A 397 -4.40 11.14 -1.17
CA ALA A 397 -3.91 12.05 -2.20
C ALA A 397 -4.90 13.15 -2.63
N HIS A 398 -6.20 12.86 -2.61
CA HIS A 398 -7.25 13.80 -3.00
C HIS A 398 -7.64 14.79 -1.87
N LEU A 399 -7.04 14.68 -0.69
CA LEU A 399 -7.27 15.54 0.46
C LEU A 399 -6.06 16.47 0.69
N SER A 400 -6.33 17.63 1.29
CA SER A 400 -5.26 18.48 1.82
C SER A 400 -4.58 17.85 3.05
N VAL A 401 -3.45 18.40 3.47
CA VAL A 401 -2.77 17.97 4.71
C VAL A 401 -3.67 18.13 5.92
N GLU A 402 -4.35 19.27 6.05
CA GLU A 402 -5.36 19.49 7.10
C GLU A 402 -6.49 18.47 7.03
N ALA A 403 -7.03 18.19 5.85
CA ALA A 403 -8.14 17.26 5.68
C ALA A 403 -7.72 15.81 5.96
N ASN A 404 -6.46 15.45 5.71
CA ASN A 404 -5.88 14.19 6.15
C ASN A 404 -5.85 14.11 7.68
N ALA A 405 -5.31 15.12 8.36
CA ALA A 405 -5.22 15.12 9.82
C ALA A 405 -6.61 15.19 10.49
N ALA A 406 -7.55 15.93 9.92
CA ALA A 406 -8.93 16.03 10.39
C ALA A 406 -9.78 14.78 10.08
N PHE A 407 -9.27 13.83 9.27
CA PHE A 407 -10.04 12.67 8.84
C PHE A 407 -10.53 11.83 10.02
N GLY A 408 -9.62 11.49 10.94
CA GLY A 408 -9.95 10.64 12.08
C GLY A 408 -10.89 11.29 13.10
N PRO A 409 -10.67 12.56 13.52
CA PRO A 409 -11.64 13.28 14.35
C PRO A 409 -13.04 13.35 13.72
N ARG A 410 -13.11 13.61 12.39
CA ARG A 410 -14.40 13.60 11.67
C ARG A 410 -15.05 12.22 11.66
N ALA A 411 -14.26 11.16 11.52
CA ALA A 411 -14.74 9.79 11.53
C ALA A 411 -15.30 9.39 12.91
N ARG A 412 -14.73 9.91 14.00
CA ARG A 412 -15.21 9.73 15.38
C ARG A 412 -16.34 10.69 15.80
N GLY A 413 -16.86 11.51 14.88
CA GLY A 413 -18.04 12.35 15.12
C GLY A 413 -17.78 13.80 15.50
N ALA A 414 -16.51 14.25 15.59
CA ALA A 414 -16.20 15.65 15.86
C ALA A 414 -16.78 16.57 14.77
N SER A 415 -17.25 17.77 15.14
CA SER A 415 -17.76 18.76 14.18
C SER A 415 -16.67 19.17 13.18
N ARG A 416 -17.06 19.80 12.06
CA ARG A 416 -16.08 20.24 11.05
C ARG A 416 -15.09 21.28 11.61
N GLY A 417 -15.55 22.16 12.50
CA GLY A 417 -14.71 23.16 13.17
C GLY A 417 -13.72 22.48 14.13
N ALA A 418 -14.24 21.71 15.08
CA ALA A 418 -13.43 21.02 16.09
C ALA A 418 -12.38 20.08 15.45
N ALA A 419 -12.76 19.33 14.41
CA ALA A 419 -11.82 18.44 13.73
C ALA A 419 -10.67 19.17 13.05
N ARG A 420 -10.90 20.39 12.52
CA ARG A 420 -9.84 21.20 11.91
C ARG A 420 -8.93 21.81 12.96
N GLU A 421 -9.49 22.21 14.09
CA GLU A 421 -8.72 22.72 15.22
C GLU A 421 -7.77 21.63 15.76
N LEU A 422 -8.30 20.43 16.03
CA LEU A 422 -7.50 19.27 16.42
C LEU A 422 -6.43 18.93 15.37
N ALA A 423 -6.79 18.98 14.09
CA ALA A 423 -5.84 18.75 13.00
C ALA A 423 -4.70 19.77 12.98
N ARG A 424 -5.00 21.06 13.12
CA ARG A 424 -3.97 22.11 13.14
C ARG A 424 -3.10 22.02 14.39
N GLY A 425 -3.68 21.73 15.54
CA GLY A 425 -2.92 21.47 16.76
C GLY A 425 -1.94 20.30 16.58
N ALA A 426 -2.40 19.19 16.00
CA ALA A 426 -1.53 18.05 15.72
C ALA A 426 -0.44 18.37 14.67
N LEU A 427 -0.77 19.13 13.63
CA LEU A 427 0.21 19.58 12.63
C LEU A 427 1.24 20.56 13.22
N GLY A 428 0.84 21.38 14.20
CA GLY A 428 1.74 22.26 14.96
C GLY A 428 2.76 21.47 15.76
N ARG A 429 2.33 20.40 16.47
CA ARG A 429 3.21 19.53 17.27
C ARG A 429 4.32 18.84 16.46
N VAL A 430 4.09 18.63 15.16
CA VAL A 430 5.09 18.05 14.24
C VAL A 430 5.74 19.10 13.33
N GLY A 431 5.48 20.39 13.56
CA GLY A 431 6.11 21.51 12.85
C GLY A 431 5.83 21.54 11.35
N ILE A 432 4.59 21.29 10.92
CA ILE A 432 4.16 21.39 9.50
C ILE A 432 2.78 22.07 9.32
N VAL A 433 2.38 22.90 10.28
CA VAL A 433 1.07 23.59 10.24
C VAL A 433 0.92 24.51 9.03
N GLU A 434 2.02 25.12 8.57
CA GLU A 434 2.10 25.97 7.38
C GLU A 434 1.78 25.21 6.08
N LEU A 435 1.89 23.88 6.09
CA LEU A 435 1.57 23.03 4.94
C LEU A 435 0.10 22.58 4.91
N ALA A 436 -0.73 22.97 5.89
CA ALA A 436 -2.12 22.55 6.05
C ALA A 436 -2.97 22.63 4.77
N GLY A 437 -2.77 23.68 3.96
CA GLY A 437 -3.51 23.92 2.72
C GLY A 437 -3.04 23.13 1.51
N ARG A 438 -1.84 22.53 1.53
CA ARG A 438 -1.28 21.79 0.39
C ARG A 438 -1.99 20.44 0.19
N ARG A 439 -1.93 19.89 -1.04
CA ARG A 439 -2.37 18.52 -1.28
C ARG A 439 -1.31 17.54 -0.81
N ALA A 440 -1.73 16.35 -0.39
CA ALA A 440 -0.81 15.30 0.04
C ALA A 440 0.19 14.87 -1.05
N THR A 441 -0.14 15.05 -2.33
CA THR A 441 0.74 14.77 -3.47
C THR A 441 1.90 15.76 -3.62
N ASP A 442 1.82 16.92 -2.96
CA ASP A 442 2.77 18.02 -3.14
C ASP A 442 3.83 18.06 -2.02
N LEU A 443 3.85 17.03 -1.16
CA LEU A 443 4.74 16.92 -0.01
C LEU A 443 6.02 16.15 -0.35
N SER A 444 7.14 16.54 0.27
CA SER A 444 8.33 15.68 0.32
C SER A 444 8.07 14.42 1.17
N GLY A 445 8.92 13.41 1.05
CA GLY A 445 8.79 12.18 1.86
C GLY A 445 8.74 12.45 3.36
N GLY A 446 9.62 13.32 3.86
CA GLY A 446 9.63 13.76 5.26
C GLY A 446 8.40 14.54 5.70
N GLN A 447 7.92 15.46 4.87
CA GLN A 447 6.70 16.21 5.16
C GLN A 447 5.48 15.29 5.17
N ALA A 448 5.41 14.33 4.24
CA ALA A 448 4.33 13.35 4.19
C ALA A 448 4.32 12.47 5.45
N GLN A 449 5.49 12.07 5.94
CA GLN A 449 5.59 11.26 7.15
C GLN A 449 5.20 12.05 8.41
N ARG A 450 5.62 13.31 8.54
CA ARG A 450 5.13 14.17 9.64
C ARG A 450 3.62 14.36 9.59
N ALA A 451 3.04 14.51 8.39
CA ALA A 451 1.60 14.60 8.22
C ALA A 451 0.87 13.29 8.57
N SER A 452 1.48 12.12 8.33
CA SER A 452 0.88 10.83 8.72
C SER A 452 0.86 10.65 10.23
N VAL A 453 1.94 11.04 10.92
CA VAL A 453 2.04 11.11 12.39
C VAL A 453 1.01 12.10 12.95
N ALA A 454 0.95 13.33 12.43
CA ALA A 454 -0.04 14.33 12.84
C ALA A 454 -1.48 13.80 12.71
N ARG A 455 -1.78 13.09 11.62
CA ARG A 455 -3.09 12.46 11.40
C ARG A 455 -3.42 11.40 12.44
N ALA A 456 -2.45 10.59 12.85
CA ALA A 456 -2.63 9.64 13.94
C ALA A 456 -2.85 10.38 15.27
N LEU A 457 -2.00 11.35 15.60
CA LEU A 457 -2.05 12.08 16.87
C LEU A 457 -3.32 12.92 17.04
N ALA A 458 -3.85 13.47 15.96
CA ALA A 458 -5.10 14.26 15.95
C ALA A 458 -6.30 13.48 16.48
N THR A 459 -6.23 12.14 16.46
CA THR A 459 -7.32 11.28 16.93
C THR A 459 -7.37 11.03 18.43
N ASP A 460 -6.36 11.52 19.17
CA ASP A 460 -6.15 11.19 20.59
C ASP A 460 -6.30 9.69 20.89
N PRO A 461 -5.51 8.82 20.21
CA PRO A 461 -5.61 7.37 20.37
C PRO A 461 -5.12 6.91 21.75
N ASP A 462 -5.73 5.83 22.23
CA ASP A 462 -5.36 5.18 23.48
C ASP A 462 -4.01 4.43 23.31
N VAL A 463 -3.77 3.86 22.11
CA VAL A 463 -2.49 3.23 21.72
C VAL A 463 -2.01 3.76 20.37
N LEU A 464 -0.72 4.12 20.29
CA LEU A 464 -0.06 4.52 19.06
C LEU A 464 0.82 3.39 18.53
N LEU A 465 0.60 2.98 17.29
CA LEU A 465 1.41 1.96 16.61
C LEU A 465 2.25 2.63 15.54
N LEU A 466 3.58 2.55 15.66
CA LEU A 466 4.53 3.12 14.72
C LEU A 466 5.29 1.98 14.04
N ASP A 467 5.02 1.72 12.76
CA ASP A 467 5.63 0.64 11.99
C ASP A 467 6.72 1.20 11.06
N GLU A 468 7.97 1.18 11.51
CA GLU A 468 9.14 1.75 10.82
C GLU A 468 8.91 3.20 10.34
N PRO A 469 8.51 4.13 11.22
CA PRO A 469 8.10 5.46 10.82
C PRO A 469 9.23 6.31 10.20
N LEU A 470 10.50 5.95 10.40
CA LEU A 470 11.66 6.74 10.00
C LEU A 470 12.55 6.07 8.94
N ALA A 471 12.29 4.80 8.60
CA ALA A 471 13.20 3.97 7.80
C ALA A 471 13.45 4.47 6.37
N SER A 472 12.50 5.18 5.77
CA SER A 472 12.61 5.68 4.39
C SER A 472 12.98 7.17 4.29
N LEU A 473 13.36 7.79 5.40
CA LEU A 473 13.69 9.21 5.46
C LEU A 473 15.20 9.42 5.37
N ASP A 474 15.62 10.53 4.79
CA ASP A 474 17.00 10.97 4.90
C ASP A 474 17.35 11.27 6.36
N VAL A 475 18.63 11.17 6.71
CA VAL A 475 19.12 11.27 8.10
C VAL A 475 18.67 12.58 8.78
N GLY A 476 18.74 13.70 8.06
CA GLY A 476 18.34 15.01 8.59
C GLY A 476 16.85 15.07 8.88
N VAL A 477 16.02 14.63 7.95
CA VAL A 477 14.56 14.56 8.16
C VAL A 477 14.20 13.58 9.28
N ALA A 478 14.82 12.40 9.33
CA ALA A 478 14.58 11.39 10.36
C ALA A 478 14.81 11.96 11.76
N GLN A 479 15.87 12.74 11.96
CA GLN A 479 16.16 13.43 13.22
C GLN A 479 15.01 14.36 13.63
N HIS A 480 14.51 15.20 12.72
CA HIS A 480 13.42 16.12 13.04
C HIS A 480 12.12 15.40 13.41
N VAL A 481 11.78 14.31 12.71
CA VAL A 481 10.57 13.53 13.03
C VAL A 481 10.75 12.78 14.36
N ARG A 482 11.96 12.27 14.65
CA ARG A 482 12.29 11.64 15.92
C ARG A 482 12.10 12.61 17.09
N THR A 483 12.64 13.83 16.99
CA THR A 483 12.43 14.88 18.00
C THR A 483 10.94 15.20 18.17
N ALA A 484 10.20 15.36 17.08
CA ALA A 484 8.76 15.62 17.15
C ALA A 484 7.96 14.49 17.84
N LEU A 485 8.32 13.22 17.59
CA LEU A 485 7.71 12.07 18.25
C LEU A 485 8.05 12.03 19.75
N HIS A 486 9.32 12.25 20.09
CA HIS A 486 9.78 12.35 21.49
C HIS A 486 9.03 13.45 22.24
N ASP A 487 8.94 14.66 21.67
CA ASP A 487 8.29 15.80 22.31
C ASP A 487 6.78 15.61 22.43
N ALA A 488 6.15 15.02 21.39
CA ALA A 488 4.74 14.66 21.44
C ALA A 488 4.44 13.63 22.54
N GLN A 489 5.31 12.62 22.70
CA GLN A 489 5.20 11.61 23.75
C GLN A 489 5.39 12.21 25.15
N ARG A 490 6.35 13.13 25.34
CA ARG A 490 6.57 13.79 26.65
C ARG A 490 5.45 14.75 27.01
N ALA A 491 4.92 15.48 26.04
CA ALA A 491 3.81 16.40 26.26
C ALA A 491 2.51 15.66 26.62
N GLN A 492 2.27 14.51 25.98
CA GLN A 492 1.08 13.67 26.18
C GLN A 492 1.50 12.20 26.15
N PRO A 493 1.85 11.60 27.31
CA PRO A 493 2.27 10.21 27.38
C PRO A 493 1.18 9.28 26.84
N ARG A 494 1.58 8.41 25.90
CA ARG A 494 0.71 7.43 25.24
C ARG A 494 1.40 6.09 25.14
N THR A 495 0.63 5.05 25.36
CA THR A 495 1.10 3.67 25.19
C THR A 495 1.46 3.45 23.72
N THR A 496 2.73 3.17 23.44
CA THR A 496 3.26 3.17 22.08
C THR A 496 4.02 1.88 21.78
N LEU A 497 3.69 1.23 20.66
CA LEU A 497 4.52 0.18 20.07
C LEU A 497 5.30 0.75 18.89
N LEU A 498 6.63 0.75 18.99
CA LEU A 498 7.54 1.24 17.96
C LEU A 498 8.26 0.07 17.30
N VAL A 499 7.86 -0.31 16.09
CA VAL A 499 8.66 -1.22 15.26
C VAL A 499 9.76 -0.39 14.59
N THR A 500 11.00 -0.74 14.86
CA THR A 500 12.16 -0.10 14.24
C THR A 500 13.32 -1.09 14.12
N HIS A 501 14.32 -0.72 13.35
CA HIS A 501 15.63 -1.37 13.28
C HIS A 501 16.77 -0.36 13.45
N ASP A 502 16.45 0.91 13.77
CA ASP A 502 17.43 1.97 13.97
C ASP A 502 17.72 2.13 15.47
N LEU A 503 19.00 2.08 15.82
CA LEU A 503 19.46 2.23 17.20
C LEU A 503 19.08 3.59 17.78
N LEU A 504 19.13 4.66 16.99
CA LEU A 504 18.77 6.01 17.45
C LEU A 504 17.29 6.12 17.79
N ASP A 505 16.42 5.39 17.10
CA ASP A 505 14.99 5.35 17.44
C ASP A 505 14.80 4.72 18.81
N VAL A 506 15.48 3.59 19.06
CA VAL A 506 15.43 2.90 20.36
C VAL A 506 15.93 3.81 21.47
N LEU A 507 17.11 4.41 21.31
CA LEU A 507 17.76 5.22 22.35
C LEU A 507 17.00 6.51 22.68
N VAL A 508 16.32 7.11 21.71
CA VAL A 508 15.64 8.40 21.89
C VAL A 508 14.17 8.22 22.26
N LEU A 509 13.50 7.17 21.78
CA LEU A 509 12.05 7.05 21.89
C LEU A 509 11.59 5.94 22.84
N ALA A 510 12.35 4.86 23.02
CA ALA A 510 11.87 3.66 23.70
C ALA A 510 12.32 3.59 25.16
N ASP A 511 11.40 3.23 26.04
CA ASP A 511 11.68 2.92 27.45
C ASP A 511 12.19 1.47 27.58
N ARG A 512 11.59 0.57 26.79
CA ARG A 512 11.81 -0.87 26.84
C ARG A 512 11.91 -1.44 25.43
N VAL A 513 12.68 -2.51 25.29
CA VAL A 513 12.93 -3.20 24.02
C VAL A 513 12.50 -4.65 24.13
N VAL A 514 11.77 -5.10 23.12
CA VAL A 514 11.35 -6.48 22.94
C VAL A 514 11.88 -6.97 21.59
N VAL A 515 12.73 -7.99 21.62
CA VAL A 515 13.29 -8.61 20.42
C VAL A 515 12.48 -9.84 20.05
N LEU A 516 11.99 -9.85 18.81
CA LEU A 516 11.30 -10.99 18.22
C LEU A 516 12.23 -11.77 17.30
N GLU A 517 12.28 -13.09 17.47
CA GLU A 517 12.91 -14.03 16.54
C GLU A 517 11.98 -15.21 16.31
N ALA A 518 11.81 -15.62 15.04
CA ALA A 518 10.96 -16.73 14.63
C ALA A 518 9.55 -16.73 15.27
N GLY A 519 8.95 -15.54 15.41
CA GLY A 519 7.60 -15.38 15.93
C GLY A 519 7.47 -15.47 17.45
N ARG A 520 8.57 -15.38 18.22
CA ARG A 520 8.59 -15.43 19.68
C ARG A 520 9.43 -14.30 20.26
N VAL A 521 9.13 -13.90 21.48
CA VAL A 521 9.99 -12.99 22.27
C VAL A 521 11.23 -13.76 22.70
N VAL A 522 12.41 -13.25 22.37
CA VAL A 522 13.71 -13.83 22.77
C VAL A 522 14.49 -12.97 23.75
N GLU A 523 14.16 -11.69 23.84
CA GLU A 523 14.76 -10.74 24.77
C GLU A 523 13.76 -9.64 25.06
N ASP A 524 13.69 -9.23 26.32
CA ASP A 524 12.72 -8.27 26.83
C ASP A 524 13.32 -7.56 28.05
N GLY A 525 13.52 -6.25 27.95
CA GLY A 525 14.12 -5.48 29.03
C GLY A 525 14.26 -3.99 28.71
N PRO A 526 14.75 -3.20 29.68
CA PRO A 526 14.99 -1.77 29.48
C PRO A 526 15.84 -1.50 28.24
N ALA A 527 15.53 -0.43 27.50
CA ALA A 527 16.22 -0.13 26.24
C ALA A 527 17.73 0.01 26.44
N ALA A 528 18.17 0.62 27.54
CA ALA A 528 19.58 0.75 27.89
C ALA A 528 20.25 -0.62 28.10
N ASP A 529 19.58 -1.57 28.76
CA ASP A 529 20.13 -2.88 29.06
C ASP A 529 20.26 -3.74 27.80
N VAL A 530 19.22 -3.77 26.96
CA VAL A 530 19.22 -4.56 25.70
C VAL A 530 20.27 -4.04 24.72
N VAL A 531 20.51 -2.72 24.70
CA VAL A 531 21.54 -2.12 23.84
C VAL A 531 22.95 -2.34 24.40
N THR A 532 23.15 -2.18 25.71
CA THR A 532 24.50 -2.25 26.31
C THR A 532 24.95 -3.67 26.66
N ARG A 533 24.00 -4.58 26.93
CA ARG A 533 24.24 -5.98 27.30
C ARG A 533 23.33 -6.92 26.49
N PRO A 534 23.46 -6.92 25.15
CA PRO A 534 22.55 -7.67 24.28
C PRO A 534 22.64 -9.18 24.54
N ARG A 535 21.49 -9.84 24.68
CA ARG A 535 21.38 -11.31 24.84
C ARG A 535 20.94 -12.02 23.58
N SER A 536 20.34 -11.30 22.64
CA SER A 536 19.93 -11.79 21.32
C SER A 536 20.93 -11.38 20.22
N ARG A 537 20.98 -12.18 19.15
CA ARG A 537 21.84 -11.88 18.00
C ARG A 537 21.40 -10.59 17.31
N PHE A 538 20.09 -10.35 17.22
CA PHE A 538 19.58 -9.11 16.65
C PHE A 538 20.01 -7.88 17.46
N ALA A 539 19.84 -7.90 18.79
CA ALA A 539 20.27 -6.78 19.64
C ALA A 539 21.78 -6.53 19.54
N ALA A 540 22.59 -7.59 19.49
CA ALA A 540 24.03 -7.45 19.29
C ALA A 540 24.40 -6.80 17.95
N ARG A 541 23.73 -7.17 16.86
CA ARG A 541 23.90 -6.50 15.55
C ARG A 541 23.50 -5.03 15.62
N LEU A 542 22.39 -4.72 16.28
CA LEU A 542 21.92 -3.34 16.47
C LEU A 542 22.92 -2.50 17.27
N ALA A 543 23.45 -3.06 18.36
CA ALA A 543 24.48 -2.43 19.20
C ALA A 543 25.86 -2.39 18.53
N GLY A 544 26.06 -3.15 17.44
CA GLY A 544 27.31 -3.20 16.70
C GLY A 544 28.42 -3.98 17.40
N VAL A 545 28.06 -4.94 18.25
CA VAL A 545 28.99 -5.80 19.02
C VAL A 545 29.01 -7.23 18.49
N ASN A 546 30.09 -7.96 18.79
CA ASN A 546 30.13 -9.40 18.55
C ASN A 546 29.34 -10.14 19.63
N LEU A 547 28.61 -11.18 19.25
CA LEU A 547 27.92 -12.05 20.19
C LEU A 547 28.10 -13.52 19.81
N LEU A 548 28.59 -14.30 20.77
CA LEU A 548 28.70 -15.76 20.68
C LEU A 548 27.83 -16.39 21.77
N ALA A 549 26.81 -17.14 21.36
CA ALA A 549 25.94 -17.87 22.28
C ALA A 549 26.50 -19.26 22.56
N GLY A 550 26.40 -19.71 23.81
CA GLY A 550 26.93 -20.99 24.26
C GLY A 550 26.39 -21.44 25.62
N THR A 551 27.05 -22.43 26.21
CA THR A 551 26.79 -22.91 27.57
C THR A 551 28.06 -22.78 28.41
N LEU A 552 27.94 -22.35 29.66
CA LEU A 552 29.08 -22.22 30.56
C LEU A 552 29.64 -23.59 30.95
N GLU A 553 30.94 -23.78 30.74
CA GLU A 553 31.66 -25.02 31.07
C GLU A 553 32.45 -24.91 32.38
N SER A 554 33.03 -23.74 32.66
CA SER A 554 33.76 -23.47 33.91
C SER A 554 33.56 -22.03 34.35
N VAL A 555 33.56 -21.82 35.66
CA VAL A 555 33.47 -20.50 36.32
C VAL A 555 34.48 -20.53 37.47
N ASP A 556 35.54 -19.75 37.33
CA ASP A 556 36.62 -19.59 38.30
C ASP A 556 36.69 -18.11 38.71
N ASP A 557 36.17 -17.78 39.90
CA ASP A 557 35.90 -16.42 40.35
C ASP A 557 35.07 -15.62 39.34
N ALA A 558 35.67 -14.60 38.71
CA ALA A 558 35.04 -13.79 37.68
C ALA A 558 35.30 -14.30 36.25
N VAL A 559 36.22 -15.26 36.06
CA VAL A 559 36.61 -15.75 34.73
C VAL A 559 35.79 -16.98 34.38
N CYS A 560 35.18 -16.96 33.20
CA CYS A 560 34.27 -18.00 32.74
C CYS A 560 34.70 -18.53 31.38
N THR A 561 34.53 -19.84 31.17
CA THR A 561 34.69 -20.48 29.85
C THR A 561 33.34 -20.87 29.30
N LEU A 562 33.02 -20.36 28.12
CA LEU A 562 31.80 -20.61 27.37
C LEU A 562 32.08 -21.57 26.21
N ALA A 563 31.37 -22.70 26.14
CA ALA A 563 31.28 -23.51 24.94
C ALA A 563 30.29 -22.87 23.97
N ALA A 564 30.79 -22.04 23.06
CA ALA A 564 29.98 -21.43 22.02
C ALA A 564 29.98 -22.28 20.73
N THR A 565 29.01 -22.03 19.85
CA THR A 565 28.94 -22.68 18.53
C THR A 565 30.22 -22.44 17.74
N GLY A 566 31.09 -23.46 17.66
CA GLY A 566 32.31 -23.46 16.85
C GLY A 566 33.57 -22.96 17.55
N ALA A 567 33.53 -22.57 18.83
CA ALA A 567 34.71 -22.18 19.60
C ALA A 567 34.48 -22.18 21.13
N ARG A 568 35.55 -22.31 21.91
CA ARG A 568 35.54 -22.01 23.35
C ARG A 568 35.92 -20.55 23.54
N VAL A 569 35.19 -19.84 24.40
CA VAL A 569 35.39 -18.41 24.66
C VAL A 569 35.62 -18.21 26.15
N VAL A 570 36.75 -17.61 26.52
CA VAL A 570 37.06 -17.20 27.88
C VAL A 570 36.74 -15.72 28.03
N GLY A 571 35.97 -15.36 29.05
CA GLY A 571 35.60 -13.98 29.34
C GLY A 571 35.40 -13.74 30.82
N THR A 572 34.94 -12.56 31.17
CA THR A 572 34.60 -12.17 32.54
C THR A 572 33.10 -12.05 32.73
N ALA A 573 32.55 -12.67 33.77
CA ALA A 573 31.14 -12.52 34.11
C ALA A 573 30.92 -11.23 34.89
N GLY A 574 30.01 -10.38 34.40
CA GLY A 574 29.58 -9.16 35.08
C GLY A 574 28.44 -9.38 36.09
N GLU A 575 27.91 -10.61 36.15
CA GLU A 575 26.80 -11.02 36.99
C GLU A 575 27.01 -12.46 37.51
N PRO A 576 26.32 -12.90 38.57
CA PRO A 576 26.43 -14.27 39.06
C PRO A 576 25.99 -15.28 37.99
N VAL A 577 26.90 -16.18 37.62
CA VAL A 577 26.66 -17.24 36.64
C VAL A 577 27.10 -18.60 37.19
N SER A 578 26.45 -19.67 36.74
CA SER A 578 26.76 -21.05 37.13
C SER A 578 27.15 -21.91 35.94
N VAL A 579 28.00 -22.92 36.17
CA VAL A 579 28.31 -23.93 35.17
C VAL A 579 27.01 -24.60 34.70
N GLY A 580 26.86 -24.75 33.39
CA GLY A 580 25.66 -25.27 32.74
C GLY A 580 24.62 -24.21 32.36
N ASP A 581 24.75 -22.97 32.80
CA ASP A 581 23.84 -21.90 32.38
C ASP A 581 24.02 -21.59 30.88
N PRO A 582 22.91 -21.40 30.13
CA PRO A 582 22.94 -20.76 28.82
C PRO A 582 23.46 -19.32 28.96
N ALA A 583 24.46 -18.95 28.16
CA ALA A 583 25.10 -17.65 28.25
C ALA A 583 25.55 -17.13 26.88
N VAL A 584 25.86 -15.85 26.84
CA VAL A 584 26.40 -15.14 25.69
C VAL A 584 27.71 -14.46 26.05
N ALA A 585 28.68 -14.54 25.15
CA ALA A 585 29.92 -13.78 25.22
C ALA A 585 29.82 -12.60 24.25
N VAL A 586 30.00 -11.38 24.77
CA VAL A 586 29.86 -10.12 24.05
C VAL A 586 31.18 -9.35 24.11
N PHE A 587 31.61 -8.80 22.97
CA PHE A 587 32.82 -7.99 22.88
C PHE A 587 32.78 -7.04 21.68
N GLU A 588 33.44 -5.90 21.80
CA GLU A 588 33.48 -4.90 20.72
C GLU A 588 34.37 -5.34 19.55
N PRO A 589 34.00 -5.06 18.29
CA PRO A 589 34.87 -5.30 17.13
C PRO A 589 36.23 -4.59 17.22
N ARG A 590 36.30 -3.46 17.93
CA ARG A 590 37.54 -2.71 18.16
C ARG A 590 38.52 -3.41 19.10
N ALA A 591 38.03 -4.30 19.97
CA ALA A 591 38.87 -5.11 20.85
C ALA A 591 39.48 -6.33 20.13
N VAL A 592 39.10 -6.58 18.87
CA VAL A 592 39.52 -7.74 18.09
C VAL A 592 40.76 -7.41 17.26
N GLY A 593 41.87 -8.06 17.59
CA GLY A 593 43.07 -8.11 16.75
C GLY A 593 42.93 -9.12 15.63
N VAL A 594 43.49 -8.81 14.45
CA VAL A 594 43.46 -9.71 13.28
C VAL A 594 44.88 -10.11 12.89
N HIS A 595 45.11 -11.42 12.77
CA HIS A 595 46.42 -12.02 12.48
C HIS A 595 46.32 -13.02 11.33
N ARG A 596 47.40 -13.18 10.54
CA ARG A 596 47.45 -14.21 9.47
C ARG A 596 47.76 -15.61 10.00
N THR A 597 48.48 -15.68 11.11
CA THR A 597 48.83 -16.92 11.82
C THR A 597 48.26 -16.86 13.24
N THR A 598 48.12 -18.01 13.88
CA THR A 598 47.71 -18.06 15.29
C THR A 598 48.73 -17.28 16.12
N PRO A 599 48.33 -16.24 16.87
CA PRO A 599 49.27 -15.49 17.68
C PRO A 599 49.64 -16.25 18.95
N GLU A 600 50.89 -16.13 19.35
CA GLU A 600 51.39 -16.59 20.63
C GLU A 600 51.22 -15.49 21.69
N GLY A 601 50.94 -15.86 22.94
CA GLY A 601 50.93 -14.92 24.07
C GLY A 601 49.75 -15.07 25.04
N SER A 602 49.38 -13.95 25.67
CA SER A 602 48.35 -13.87 26.71
C SER A 602 46.88 -13.86 26.24
N PRO A 603 46.50 -13.54 24.98
CA PRO A 603 45.11 -13.66 24.55
C PRO A 603 44.61 -15.10 24.71
N ARG A 604 43.44 -15.26 25.32
CA ARG A 604 42.82 -16.58 25.57
C ARG A 604 41.79 -16.96 24.51
N ASN A 605 41.35 -15.99 23.70
CA ASN A 605 40.40 -16.22 22.62
C ASN A 605 41.10 -16.00 21.28
N ALA A 606 41.17 -17.07 20.48
CA ALA A 606 41.68 -17.02 19.12
C ALA A 606 40.77 -17.85 18.21
N PHE A 607 40.14 -17.20 17.25
CA PHE A 607 39.17 -17.79 16.35
C PHE A 607 39.74 -17.86 14.94
N ALA A 608 39.81 -19.05 14.36
CA ALA A 608 40.07 -19.18 12.93
C ALA A 608 38.83 -18.72 12.16
N VAL A 609 38.99 -17.69 11.33
CA VAL A 609 37.90 -16.99 10.64
C VAL A 609 38.19 -16.93 9.14
N VAL A 610 37.17 -17.17 8.33
CA VAL A 610 37.18 -16.87 6.89
C VAL A 610 36.52 -15.51 6.70
N VAL A 611 37.26 -14.54 6.16
CA VAL A 611 36.73 -13.20 5.86
C VAL A 611 35.58 -13.33 4.86
N THR A 612 34.45 -12.70 5.16
CA THR A 612 33.25 -12.70 4.33
C THR A 612 33.06 -11.36 3.63
N SER A 613 33.31 -10.25 4.33
CA SER A 613 33.25 -8.90 3.76
C SER A 613 34.20 -7.94 4.46
N VAL A 614 34.52 -6.85 3.77
CA VAL A 614 35.36 -5.76 4.25
C VAL A 614 34.64 -4.47 3.86
N GLU A 615 34.23 -3.69 4.85
CA GLU A 615 33.32 -2.56 4.66
C GLU A 615 33.87 -1.30 5.35
N PRO A 616 33.70 -0.10 4.75
CA PRO A 616 34.07 1.14 5.41
C PRO A 616 33.20 1.36 6.65
N HIS A 617 33.83 1.77 7.77
CA HIS A 617 33.15 2.05 9.03
C HIS A 617 33.74 3.30 9.69
N GLY A 618 33.29 4.47 9.22
CA GLY A 618 33.83 5.76 9.64
C GLY A 618 35.32 5.88 9.30
N PRO A 619 36.21 6.20 10.27
CA PRO A 619 37.66 6.23 10.05
C PRO A 619 38.31 4.83 10.03
N LEU A 620 37.56 3.78 10.36
CA LEU A 620 38.01 2.40 10.41
C LEU A 620 37.41 1.60 9.24
N VAL A 621 37.85 0.36 9.11
CA VAL A 621 37.32 -0.63 8.19
C VAL A 621 36.83 -1.81 9.02
N ARG A 622 35.56 -2.15 8.89
CA ARG A 622 34.98 -3.31 9.55
C ARG A 622 35.19 -4.54 8.68
N VAL A 623 35.87 -5.53 9.24
CA VAL A 623 36.12 -6.83 8.60
C VAL A 623 35.19 -7.85 9.24
N TRP A 624 34.30 -8.41 8.44
CA TRP A 624 33.42 -9.49 8.86
C TRP A 624 34.00 -10.83 8.44
N GLY A 625 33.77 -11.85 9.26
CA GLY A 625 34.09 -13.21 8.89
C GLY A 625 33.31 -14.25 9.68
N ARG A 626 33.34 -15.48 9.15
CA ARG A 626 32.71 -16.65 9.76
C ARG A 626 33.78 -17.58 10.36
N PRO A 627 33.54 -18.20 11.53
CA PRO A 627 34.41 -19.23 12.07
C PRO A 627 34.61 -20.39 11.09
N ALA A 628 35.85 -20.83 10.90
CA ALA A 628 36.23 -21.87 9.94
C ALA A 628 35.71 -23.28 10.31
N GLY A 629 35.22 -23.49 11.54
CA GLY A 629 34.71 -24.77 12.05
C GLY A 629 33.20 -25.01 11.93
N GLY A 630 32.43 -24.08 11.34
CA GLY A 630 30.98 -24.23 11.18
C GLY A 630 30.60 -25.23 10.07
N ARG A 631 29.68 -26.17 10.35
CA ARG A 631 29.11 -27.06 9.32
C ARG A 631 28.37 -26.23 8.26
N ILE A 632 28.67 -26.46 6.99
CA ILE A 632 28.11 -25.77 5.80
C ILE A 632 26.60 -26.10 5.57
N SER A 633 25.95 -26.88 6.46
CA SER A 633 24.66 -27.51 6.18
C SER A 633 23.40 -26.74 6.58
N ASP A 634 23.48 -25.59 7.26
CA ASP A 634 22.27 -24.79 7.50
C ASP A 634 21.97 -23.91 6.29
N ARG A 635 20.85 -24.22 5.64
CA ARG A 635 20.36 -23.57 4.41
C ARG A 635 19.96 -22.11 4.66
N ARG A 636 20.94 -21.22 4.80
CA ARG A 636 20.88 -19.78 4.49
C ARG A 636 22.32 -19.21 4.54
N PRO A 637 22.78 -18.49 3.52
CA PRO A 637 24.14 -17.93 3.48
C PRO A 637 24.52 -16.99 4.64
N ASP A 638 23.54 -16.49 5.40
CA ASP A 638 23.70 -15.44 6.42
C ASP A 638 23.48 -15.90 7.90
N ASP A 639 23.25 -17.19 8.17
CA ASP A 639 22.83 -17.65 9.52
C ASP A 639 23.97 -18.19 10.42
N GLY A 640 25.21 -18.22 9.91
CA GLY A 640 26.39 -18.58 10.70
C GLY A 640 26.75 -17.51 11.75
N PRO A 641 27.45 -17.84 12.86
CA PRO A 641 27.99 -16.81 13.73
C PRO A 641 28.97 -15.93 12.94
N HIS A 642 28.66 -14.65 12.79
CA HIS A 642 29.55 -13.67 12.17
C HIS A 642 30.31 -12.93 13.27
N LEU A 643 31.63 -12.83 13.09
CA LEU A 643 32.50 -12.01 13.91
C LEU A 643 32.97 -10.81 13.10
N ALA A 644 33.08 -9.67 13.75
CA ALA A 644 33.56 -8.42 13.21
C ALA A 644 34.83 -7.97 13.95
N ALA A 645 35.75 -7.38 13.20
CA ALA A 645 36.91 -6.66 13.73
C ALA A 645 37.01 -5.29 13.06
N ASP A 646 37.23 -4.24 13.85
CA ASP A 646 37.43 -2.88 13.32
C ASP A 646 38.93 -2.59 13.22
N LEU A 647 39.42 -2.42 12.00
CA LEU A 647 40.83 -2.22 11.68
C LEU A 647 41.08 -0.85 11.05
N THR A 648 42.32 -0.37 11.12
CA THR A 648 42.70 0.79 10.30
C THR A 648 42.79 0.39 8.83
N PRO A 649 42.53 1.32 7.88
CA PRO A 649 42.72 1.05 6.45
C PRO A 649 44.11 0.51 6.11
N ARG A 650 45.14 1.01 6.81
CA ARG A 650 46.53 0.54 6.67
C ARG A 650 46.69 -0.94 7.05
N ALA A 651 46.13 -1.35 8.19
CA ALA A 651 46.20 -2.75 8.63
C ALA A 651 45.50 -3.69 7.64
N VAL A 652 44.37 -3.28 7.06
CA VAL A 652 43.65 -4.07 6.03
C VAL A 652 44.52 -4.30 4.80
N VAL A 653 45.23 -3.27 4.34
CA VAL A 653 46.14 -3.35 3.18
C VAL A 653 47.37 -4.22 3.49
N GLU A 654 48.02 -4.00 4.64
CA GLU A 654 49.20 -4.77 5.06
C GLU A 654 48.88 -6.26 5.23
N LEU A 655 47.74 -6.56 5.85
CA LEU A 655 47.24 -7.91 6.01
C LEU A 655 46.61 -8.47 4.72
N ARG A 656 46.49 -7.68 3.64
CA ARG A 656 45.83 -8.02 2.36
C ARG A 656 44.51 -8.76 2.57
N LEU A 657 43.62 -8.19 3.40
CA LEU A 657 42.35 -8.81 3.74
C LEU A 657 41.37 -8.69 2.58
N ALA A 658 40.82 -9.82 2.16
CA ALA A 658 39.80 -9.90 1.12
C ALA A 658 38.81 -11.02 1.46
N PRO A 659 37.57 -10.98 0.93
CA PRO A 659 36.63 -12.09 1.06
C PRO A 659 37.26 -13.42 0.63
N GLY A 660 37.11 -14.46 1.46
CA GLY A 660 37.67 -15.79 1.25
C GLY A 660 39.00 -16.05 1.98
N GLU A 661 39.70 -15.02 2.42
CA GLU A 661 40.96 -15.16 3.17
C GLU A 661 40.74 -15.77 4.55
N ARG A 662 41.68 -16.62 4.98
CA ARG A 662 41.68 -17.18 6.34
C ARG A 662 42.59 -16.36 7.25
N VAL A 663 42.05 -15.95 8.38
CA VAL A 663 42.74 -15.15 9.39
C VAL A 663 42.33 -15.61 10.78
N TRP A 664 43.01 -15.07 11.78
CA TRP A 664 42.75 -15.30 13.19
C TRP A 664 42.22 -14.02 13.83
N PHE A 665 41.02 -14.08 14.39
CA PHE A 665 40.44 -13.02 15.20
C PHE A 665 40.74 -13.30 16.66
N VAL A 666 41.30 -12.33 17.36
CA VAL A 666 41.90 -12.52 18.68
C VAL A 666 41.42 -11.44 19.61
N VAL A 667 40.90 -11.83 20.77
CA VAL A 667 40.41 -10.89 21.78
C VAL A 667 40.85 -11.33 23.17
N LYS A 668 41.25 -10.38 24.01
CA LYS A 668 41.65 -10.69 25.40
C LYS A 668 40.42 -11.08 26.21
N ALA A 669 40.57 -12.01 27.14
CA ALA A 669 39.45 -12.43 28.00
C ALA A 669 38.85 -11.26 28.81
N ALA A 670 39.69 -10.28 29.21
CA ALA A 670 39.23 -9.08 29.92
C ALA A 670 38.31 -8.16 29.10
N GLU A 671 38.33 -8.27 27.77
CA GLU A 671 37.49 -7.49 26.86
C GLU A 671 36.20 -8.23 26.47
N VAL A 672 36.02 -9.47 26.98
CA VAL A 672 34.87 -10.31 26.68
C VAL A 672 33.97 -10.36 27.91
N GLY A 673 32.83 -9.67 27.84
CA GLY A 673 31.78 -9.77 28.85
C GLY A 673 30.96 -11.04 28.63
N VAL A 674 30.71 -11.79 29.70
CA VAL A 674 29.84 -12.97 29.69
C VAL A 674 28.58 -12.65 30.48
N HIS A 675 27.43 -12.88 29.84
CA HIS A 675 26.10 -12.63 30.38
C HIS A 675 25.23 -13.88 30.27
N ARG A 676 24.33 -14.08 31.23
CA ARG A 676 23.31 -15.13 31.17
C ARG A 676 22.34 -14.82 30.02
N ARG A 677 21.93 -15.85 29.28
CA ARG A 677 21.00 -15.73 28.17
C ARG A 677 19.54 -15.71 28.62
#